data_AF-A0A847F7F8-F1
#
_entry.id   AF-A0A847F7F8-F1
#
_cell.length_a   1.000
_cell.length_b   1.000
_cell.length_c   1.000
_cell.angle_alpha   90.00
_cell.angle_beta   90.00
_cell.angle_gamma   90.00
#
_symmetry.space_group_name_H-M   'P 1'
#
loop_
_entity.id
_entity.type
_entity.pdbx_description
1 polymer ?
#
loop_
_entity_poly.entity_id
_entity_poly.type
_entity_poly.pdbx_seq_one_letter_code
_entity_poly.pdbx_strand_id
1 'polypeptide(L)'
;MGDSTLSILLLLTVLSPLAGAIVSGAFGSKLPRTAISAVAVGSITLSFVFAAIAYAAIGAGEALVYEGYRWITIPLSGGREVPIEFALRMDALSGMMTVMVTGIAALIHLFSTGYMSEERSYARYFAHLNFFTFSMLILVLASNLPLLFVGWEGVGLASYLLIGFWHSNLAYEAAARKAFIMNRIGDLAVLVAIFIIVQTAGTLDFTEINASVALFDAAAIDGLSMTKATLLALLLFWGCTAKSAQIPLFTWLPDAMAGPTPVSALIHAATMVTSGVYLAARMSPVFVSSSTALTVILLVGALTALVAGLVAVSQNQMKKVLAFSTVSQLGFMFAAIGVGAFSAALFHVLTHAFFKALLFLGSGAVMYAVGADGDAHLDQLGGLRKKLTVTAISFLIGVVALAGIPLTAGFFSKDQILHAVFGVASGEALAAGDRAIEIPGWAGVAALTMLLIAAIATAFYAFKLYLRTFEGEPRSEVEPKAVGRSMTLPLVVLAVGSIAAGYLWLPVEGMEYFAESLRASVLDALPVEGGGGMLAMILGTAAALLGLGIAFGMYRGATEDPLPNKLGKANELLMANLGIDTLYRRVFIAPFGAISRFVRSFDRETVDALFVAIPALVARGGAWAVTRLQSGVVHAQGTLIAVGVLLLFGFYFYPRLSYEVIHEGGSSAILLPESYGTRYRVDLDGDGRYELGAEGFESGPQRIQIANAHAVEGEYRLLIYPADRGADEPIEIALSGSPTMLTERQLGSHYLPKGARGSRPVVVYQSEEGVRIRTNLPDEDGERTLLPGRQTLIGTTRLYLAPLARVRIEAENAFGHVTTETAEIALRGRSAGSRRVIPLPSAGGAR
;
A
#
# COMPACT_ATOMS: atom_id res chain seq x y z
N MET A 1 -18.09 35.96 21.79
CA MET A 1 -16.81 35.30 22.15
C MET A 1 -15.83 35.60 21.01
N GLY A 2 -14.55 35.85 21.28
CA GLY A 2 -13.57 35.98 20.19
C GLY A 2 -13.29 34.62 19.53
N ASP A 3 -12.88 34.61 18.26
CA ASP A 3 -12.67 33.39 17.46
C ASP A 3 -11.70 32.39 18.10
N SER A 4 -10.66 32.88 18.79
CA SER A 4 -9.71 32.06 19.55
C SER A 4 -10.33 31.32 20.73
N THR A 5 -11.38 31.89 21.34
CA THR A 5 -12.12 31.23 22.44
C THR A 5 -13.11 30.22 21.89
N LEU A 6 -13.70 30.51 20.73
CA LEU A 6 -14.67 29.64 20.08
C LEU A 6 -13.99 28.38 19.53
N SER A 7 -12.78 28.49 18.95
CA SER A 7 -12.06 27.35 18.39
C SER A 7 -11.65 26.30 19.44
N ILE A 8 -11.45 26.71 20.71
CA ILE A 8 -11.21 25.79 21.83
C ILE A 8 -12.39 24.81 22.03
N LEU A 9 -13.62 25.19 21.66
CA LEU A 9 -14.76 24.28 21.72
C LEU A 9 -14.57 23.05 20.82
N LEU A 10 -13.84 23.17 19.70
CA LEU A 10 -13.52 22.02 18.84
C LEU A 10 -12.62 21.02 19.56
N LEU A 11 -11.59 21.52 20.24
CA LEU A 11 -10.72 20.69 21.05
C LEU A 11 -11.51 20.01 22.20
N LEU A 12 -12.34 20.76 22.91
CA LEU A 12 -13.17 20.21 24.01
C LEU A 12 -14.18 19.18 23.50
N THR A 13 -14.73 19.37 22.31
CA THR A 13 -15.63 18.41 21.64
C THR A 13 -14.94 17.06 21.47
N VAL A 14 -13.67 17.06 21.04
CA VAL A 14 -12.86 15.84 20.84
C VAL A 14 -12.35 15.26 22.16
N LEU A 15 -11.86 16.09 23.08
CA LEU A 15 -11.24 15.61 24.32
C LEU A 15 -12.26 15.03 25.31
N SER A 16 -13.52 15.48 25.28
CA SER A 16 -14.56 14.98 26.18
C SER A 16 -14.77 13.45 26.06
N PRO A 17 -15.06 12.87 24.88
CA PRO A 17 -15.15 11.42 24.71
C PRO A 17 -13.84 10.70 25.04
N LEU A 18 -12.68 11.28 24.69
CA LEU A 18 -11.39 10.67 25.02
C LEU A 18 -11.19 10.55 26.53
N ALA A 19 -11.50 11.61 27.28
CA ALA A 19 -11.46 11.59 28.74
C ALA A 19 -12.43 10.54 29.30
N GLY A 20 -13.64 10.45 28.76
CA GLY A 20 -14.60 9.40 29.13
C GLY A 20 -14.09 7.99 28.85
N ALA A 21 -13.39 7.77 27.74
CA ALA A 21 -12.78 6.49 27.37
C ALA A 21 -11.66 6.12 28.34
N ILE A 22 -10.76 7.05 28.64
CA ILE A 22 -9.63 6.86 29.57
C ILE A 22 -10.16 6.59 30.98
N VAL A 23 -11.12 7.37 31.46
CA VAL A 23 -11.67 7.18 32.82
C VAL A 23 -12.36 5.83 32.95
N SER A 24 -13.19 5.45 31.97
CA SER A 24 -13.87 4.15 31.96
C SER A 24 -12.89 2.98 31.80
N GLY A 25 -11.85 3.14 30.99
CA GLY A 25 -10.86 2.09 30.73
C GLY A 25 -9.86 1.89 31.87
N ALA A 26 -9.27 2.97 32.39
CA ALA A 26 -8.22 2.92 33.40
C ALA A 26 -8.76 2.75 34.83
N PHE A 27 -9.89 3.39 35.15
CA PHE A 27 -10.46 3.41 36.50
C PHE A 27 -11.77 2.63 36.65
N GLY A 28 -12.34 2.12 35.56
CA GLY A 28 -13.66 1.46 35.58
C GLY A 28 -13.74 0.20 36.43
N SER A 29 -12.62 -0.47 36.73
CA SER A 29 -12.60 -1.60 37.68
C SER A 29 -12.82 -1.18 39.14
N LYS A 30 -12.59 0.10 39.46
CA LYS A 30 -12.75 0.69 40.80
C LYS A 30 -14.02 1.53 40.96
N LEU A 31 -14.74 1.80 39.87
CA LEU A 31 -15.90 2.68 39.86
C LEU A 31 -17.20 1.86 39.88
N PRO A 32 -18.25 2.31 40.58
CA PRO A 32 -19.57 1.70 40.47
C PRO A 32 -20.15 1.93 39.07
N ARG A 33 -21.04 1.04 38.63
CA ARG A 33 -21.69 1.12 37.30
C ARG A 33 -22.36 2.46 37.05
N THR A 34 -23.01 3.05 38.06
CA THR A 34 -23.65 4.38 37.97
C THR A 34 -22.65 5.48 37.62
N ALA A 35 -21.45 5.46 38.22
CA ALA A 35 -20.39 6.42 37.90
C ALA A 35 -19.85 6.21 36.48
N ILE A 36 -19.67 4.95 36.05
CA ILE A 36 -19.26 4.63 34.66
C ILE A 36 -20.31 5.14 33.67
N SER A 37 -21.60 4.88 33.91
CA SER A 37 -22.69 5.38 33.05
C SER A 37 -22.71 6.91 33.01
N ALA A 38 -22.55 7.58 34.16
CA ALA A 38 -22.54 9.03 34.24
C ALA A 38 -21.35 9.64 33.47
N VAL A 39 -20.15 9.07 33.64
CA VAL A 39 -18.95 9.50 32.89
C VAL A 39 -19.15 9.27 31.40
N ALA A 40 -19.61 8.08 31.00
CA ALA A 40 -19.69 7.74 29.59
C ALA A 40 -20.77 8.54 28.85
N VAL A 41 -21.99 8.62 29.39
CA VAL A 41 -23.06 9.42 28.80
C VAL A 41 -22.71 10.91 28.88
N GLY A 42 -22.25 11.37 30.06
CA GLY A 42 -21.91 12.78 30.30
C GLY A 42 -20.80 13.29 29.38
N SER A 43 -19.76 12.50 29.11
CA SER A 43 -18.68 12.90 28.19
C SER A 43 -19.18 13.16 26.77
N ILE A 44 -20.12 12.33 26.28
CA ILE A 44 -20.67 12.49 24.93
C ILE A 44 -21.68 13.64 24.90
N THR A 45 -22.49 13.79 25.94
CA THR A 45 -23.43 14.92 26.04
C THR A 45 -22.69 16.26 26.10
N LEU A 46 -21.58 16.35 26.83
CA LEU A 46 -20.73 17.55 26.82
C LEU A 46 -20.16 17.83 25.43
N SER A 47 -19.67 16.78 24.74
CA SER A 47 -19.21 16.88 23.35
C SER A 47 -20.30 17.43 22.42
N PHE A 48 -21.54 16.94 22.55
CA PHE A 48 -22.69 17.46 21.79
C PHE A 48 -22.97 18.93 22.08
N VAL A 49 -22.94 19.35 23.36
CA VAL A 49 -23.16 20.75 23.73
C VAL A 49 -22.08 21.65 23.14
N PHE A 50 -20.81 21.28 23.24
CA PHE A 50 -19.72 22.08 22.65
C PHE A 50 -19.82 22.13 21.12
N ALA A 51 -20.12 21.01 20.47
CA ALA A 51 -20.33 20.95 19.03
C ALA A 51 -21.50 21.83 18.58
N ALA A 52 -22.63 21.79 19.28
CA ALA A 52 -23.81 22.58 18.96
C ALA A 52 -23.56 24.09 19.14
N ILE A 53 -22.86 24.50 20.20
CA ILE A 53 -22.47 25.90 20.41
C ILE A 53 -21.51 26.36 19.31
N ALA A 54 -20.49 25.57 18.98
CA ALA A 54 -19.54 25.90 17.92
C ALA A 54 -20.24 26.01 16.55
N TYR A 55 -21.12 25.06 16.22
CA TYR A 55 -21.86 25.06 14.97
C TYR A 55 -22.84 26.24 14.86
N ALA A 56 -23.56 26.56 15.93
CA ALA A 56 -24.45 27.72 15.98
C ALA A 56 -23.69 29.04 15.85
N ALA A 57 -22.45 29.10 16.35
CA ALA A 57 -21.63 30.30 16.29
C ALA A 57 -21.00 30.55 14.90
N ILE A 58 -20.70 29.50 14.13
CA ILE A 58 -20.22 29.64 12.75
C ILE A 58 -21.33 30.22 11.86
N GLY A 59 -22.58 29.80 12.05
CA GLY A 59 -23.64 30.22 11.15
C GLY A 59 -23.30 29.84 9.70
N ALA A 60 -23.68 30.71 8.74
CA ALA A 60 -23.26 30.59 7.34
C ALA A 60 -21.90 31.27 7.09
N GLY A 61 -21.19 31.61 8.16
CA GLY A 61 -19.90 32.27 8.12
C GLY A 61 -18.74 31.34 7.77
N GLU A 62 -17.53 31.86 7.94
CA GLU A 62 -16.29 31.15 7.66
C GLU A 62 -16.06 29.97 8.62
N ALA A 63 -15.23 29.02 8.17
CA ALA A 63 -14.91 27.85 8.97
C ALA A 63 -14.18 28.26 10.26
N LEU A 64 -14.62 27.70 11.39
CA LEU A 64 -13.90 27.79 12.64
C LEU A 64 -12.71 26.82 12.62
N VAL A 65 -11.50 27.32 12.87
CA VAL A 65 -10.29 26.51 12.89
C VAL A 65 -9.62 26.61 14.25
N TYR A 66 -9.35 25.46 14.86
CA TYR A 66 -8.44 25.32 15.98
C TYR A 66 -7.07 24.95 15.44
N GLU A 67 -6.14 25.89 15.52
CA GLU A 67 -4.73 25.65 15.20
C GLU A 67 -4.04 25.06 16.43
N GLY A 68 -3.62 23.79 16.33
CA GLY A 68 -2.89 23.11 17.39
C GLY A 68 -1.39 23.31 17.27
N TYR A 69 -0.72 22.36 16.64
CA TYR A 69 0.74 22.35 16.51
C TYR A 69 1.16 21.64 15.22
N ARG A 70 2.36 21.96 14.73
CA ARG A 70 2.96 21.25 13.60
C ARG A 70 3.33 19.84 14.00
N TRP A 71 2.62 18.87 13.42
CA TRP A 71 2.79 17.47 13.75
C TRP A 71 4.05 16.90 13.10
N ILE A 72 4.16 17.02 11.77
CA ILE A 72 5.30 16.49 10.98
C ILE A 72 5.56 17.44 9.81
N THR A 73 6.80 17.50 9.33
CA THR A 73 7.14 18.18 8.06
C THR A 73 7.68 17.15 7.09
N ILE A 74 7.09 17.08 5.89
CA ILE A 74 7.48 16.12 4.84
C ILE A 74 8.40 16.84 3.85
N PRO A 75 9.69 16.46 3.78
CA PRO A 75 10.57 16.97 2.74
C PRO A 75 10.24 16.29 1.40
N LEU A 76 10.07 17.08 0.35
CA LEU A 76 9.89 16.62 -1.01
C LEU A 76 11.14 16.89 -1.85
N SER A 77 11.23 16.22 -3.00
CA SER A 77 12.31 16.47 -3.96
C SER A 77 12.31 17.94 -4.40
N GLY A 78 13.51 18.51 -4.57
CA GLY A 78 13.68 19.93 -4.92
C GLY A 78 13.64 20.90 -3.74
N GLY A 79 13.68 20.41 -2.49
CA GLY A 79 13.78 21.26 -1.29
C GLY A 79 12.44 21.85 -0.82
N ARG A 80 11.31 21.44 -1.41
CA ARG A 80 9.97 21.83 -0.95
C ARG A 80 9.63 21.06 0.32
N GLU A 81 9.15 21.76 1.35
CA GLU A 81 8.67 21.16 2.59
C GLU A 81 7.15 21.30 2.68
N VAL A 82 6.47 20.21 3.06
CA VAL A 82 5.01 20.21 3.30
C VAL A 82 4.75 20.07 4.79
N PRO A 83 4.27 21.11 5.47
CA PRO A 83 3.89 21.02 6.88
C PRO A 83 2.58 20.26 7.04
N ILE A 84 2.54 19.34 8.00
CA ILE A 84 1.33 18.63 8.42
C ILE A 84 0.98 19.12 9.81
N GLU A 85 -0.10 19.88 9.90
CA GLU A 85 -0.59 20.48 11.15
C GLU A 85 -1.58 19.55 11.86
N PHE A 86 -1.52 19.49 13.19
CA PHE A 86 -2.65 19.06 13.99
C PHE A 86 -3.60 20.25 14.13
N ALA A 87 -4.60 20.34 13.25
CA ALA A 87 -5.62 21.38 13.29
C ALA A 87 -7.01 20.79 13.11
N LEU A 88 -7.97 21.35 13.84
CA LEU A 88 -9.37 20.95 13.77
C LEU A 88 -10.17 22.03 13.07
N ARG A 89 -10.96 21.66 12.06
CA ARG A 89 -11.80 22.57 11.27
C ARG A 89 -13.26 22.19 11.44
N MET A 90 -14.08 23.19 11.71
CA MET A 90 -15.53 23.10 11.65
C MET A 90 -16.07 24.13 10.65
N ASP A 91 -16.72 23.63 9.61
CA ASP A 91 -17.53 24.35 8.63
C ASP A 91 -18.92 23.72 8.58
N ALA A 92 -19.79 24.17 7.67
CA ALA A 92 -21.16 23.65 7.58
C ALA A 92 -21.23 22.11 7.46
N LEU A 93 -20.38 21.52 6.61
CA LEU A 93 -20.30 20.08 6.39
C LEU A 93 -19.88 19.32 7.65
N SER A 94 -18.74 19.70 8.24
CA SER A 94 -18.22 19.04 9.45
C SER A 94 -19.05 19.35 10.69
N GLY A 95 -19.64 20.54 10.79
CA GLY A 95 -20.54 20.95 11.87
C GLY A 95 -21.81 20.12 11.91
N MET A 96 -22.50 19.96 10.78
CA MET A 96 -23.64 19.05 10.66
C MET A 96 -23.27 17.64 11.11
N MET A 97 -22.16 17.10 10.58
CA MET A 97 -21.71 15.75 10.93
C MET A 97 -21.36 15.62 12.41
N THR A 98 -20.67 16.60 13.00
CA THR A 98 -20.24 16.58 14.41
C THR A 98 -21.45 16.62 15.35
N VAL A 99 -22.42 17.51 15.10
CA VAL A 99 -23.66 17.60 15.90
C VAL A 99 -24.49 16.32 15.76
N MET A 100 -24.63 15.78 14.55
CA MET A 100 -25.32 14.52 14.30
C MET A 100 -24.64 13.34 15.02
N VAL A 101 -23.33 13.17 14.86
CA VAL A 101 -22.54 12.09 15.45
C VAL A 101 -22.65 12.11 16.97
N THR A 102 -22.40 13.27 17.60
CA THR A 102 -22.43 13.41 19.06
C THR A 102 -23.84 13.28 19.62
N GLY A 103 -24.85 13.86 18.96
CA GLY A 103 -26.25 13.78 19.39
C GLY A 103 -26.79 12.36 19.37
N ILE A 104 -26.60 11.63 18.26
CA ILE A 104 -27.03 10.23 18.14
C ILE A 104 -26.19 9.33 19.04
N ALA A 105 -24.88 9.57 19.15
CA ALA A 105 -24.04 8.82 20.08
C ALA A 105 -24.52 8.99 21.53
N ALA A 106 -24.90 10.19 21.97
CA ALA A 106 -25.42 10.41 23.32
C ALA A 106 -26.68 9.56 23.60
N LEU A 107 -27.60 9.49 22.63
CA LEU A 107 -28.80 8.65 22.73
C LEU A 107 -28.46 7.15 22.78
N ILE A 108 -27.48 6.71 21.99
CA ILE A 108 -26.99 5.32 22.00
C ILE A 108 -26.30 5.00 23.33
N HIS A 109 -25.51 5.91 23.88
CA HIS A 109 -24.86 5.71 25.19
C HIS A 109 -25.91 5.58 26.29
N LEU A 110 -26.95 6.43 26.27
CA LEU A 110 -28.07 6.34 27.20
C LEU A 110 -28.83 5.01 27.06
N PHE A 111 -29.12 4.58 25.83
CA PHE A 111 -29.76 3.29 25.57
C PHE A 111 -28.92 2.13 26.12
N SER A 112 -27.61 2.20 25.92
CA SER A 112 -26.67 1.16 26.31
C SER A 112 -26.61 0.96 27.83
N THR A 113 -26.97 1.95 28.65
CA THR A 113 -26.99 1.76 30.11
C THR A 113 -28.03 0.73 30.55
N GLY A 114 -29.18 0.68 29.85
CA GLY A 114 -30.22 -0.31 30.09
C GLY A 114 -29.90 -1.65 29.45
N TYR A 115 -29.51 -1.63 28.17
CA TYR A 115 -29.25 -2.84 27.39
C TYR A 115 -28.10 -3.68 27.95
N MET A 116 -26.99 -3.03 28.37
CA MET A 116 -25.81 -3.70 28.90
C MET A 116 -25.83 -3.84 30.43
N SER A 117 -26.96 -3.61 31.08
CA SER A 117 -27.06 -3.54 32.56
C SER A 117 -26.63 -4.83 33.27
N GLU A 118 -26.74 -5.98 32.63
CA GLU A 118 -26.33 -7.28 33.20
C GLU A 118 -24.90 -7.69 32.79
N GLU A 119 -24.23 -6.95 31.89
CA GLU A 119 -22.92 -7.33 31.35
C GLU A 119 -21.79 -7.18 32.37
N ARG A 120 -20.93 -8.20 32.50
CA ARG A 120 -19.78 -8.19 33.40
C ARG A 120 -18.72 -7.18 32.96
N SER A 121 -18.46 -7.08 31.67
CA SER A 121 -17.43 -6.19 31.10
C SER A 121 -17.96 -4.77 30.79
N TYR A 122 -18.79 -4.22 31.69
CA TYR A 122 -19.49 -2.94 31.52
C TYR A 122 -18.56 -1.73 31.28
N ALA A 123 -17.51 -1.59 32.09
CA ALA A 123 -16.53 -0.52 31.96
C ALA A 123 -15.80 -0.56 30.61
N ARG A 124 -15.37 -1.77 30.21
CA ARG A 124 -14.71 -2.02 28.93
C ARG A 124 -15.61 -1.60 27.77
N TYR A 125 -16.89 -1.95 27.82
CA TYR A 125 -17.85 -1.59 26.78
C TYR A 125 -17.92 -0.08 26.55
N PHE A 126 -18.13 0.71 27.61
CA PHE A 126 -18.21 2.17 27.50
C PHE A 126 -16.88 2.83 27.14
N ALA A 127 -15.75 2.26 27.56
CA ALA A 127 -14.43 2.74 27.14
C ALA A 127 -14.28 2.65 25.61
N HIS A 128 -14.67 1.52 25.00
CA HIS A 128 -14.62 1.35 23.55
C HIS A 128 -15.64 2.23 22.83
N LEU A 129 -16.85 2.39 23.38
CA LEU A 129 -17.90 3.23 22.77
C LEU A 129 -17.49 4.71 22.73
N ASN A 130 -16.91 5.21 23.81
CA ASN A 130 -16.35 6.56 23.88
C ASN A 130 -15.12 6.74 22.96
N PHE A 131 -14.22 5.76 22.93
CA PHE A 131 -13.05 5.79 22.04
C PHE A 131 -13.46 5.81 20.55
N PHE A 132 -14.53 5.09 20.23
CA PHE A 132 -15.12 5.11 18.89
C PHE A 132 -15.62 6.52 18.53
N THR A 133 -16.39 7.16 19.42
CA THR A 133 -16.87 8.54 19.17
C THR A 133 -15.72 9.53 19.07
N PHE A 134 -14.71 9.43 19.94
CA PHE A 134 -13.48 10.24 19.83
C PHE A 134 -12.82 10.10 18.45
N SER A 135 -12.61 8.87 17.98
CA SER A 135 -11.97 8.61 16.68
C SER A 135 -12.79 9.18 15.51
N MET A 136 -14.12 9.08 15.59
CA MET A 136 -15.02 9.67 14.60
C MET A 136 -14.96 11.21 14.60
N LEU A 137 -14.82 11.84 15.77
CA LEU A 137 -14.70 13.29 15.85
C LEU A 137 -13.37 13.79 15.29
N ILE A 138 -12.26 13.05 15.50
CA ILE A 138 -10.99 13.33 14.81
C ILE A 138 -11.18 13.26 13.29
N LEU A 139 -11.89 12.24 12.79
CA LEU A 139 -12.14 12.06 11.35
C LEU A 139 -12.90 13.25 10.75
N VAL A 140 -14.00 13.65 11.41
CA VAL A 140 -14.90 14.70 10.90
C VAL A 140 -14.29 16.09 11.06
N LEU A 141 -13.60 16.37 12.16
CA LEU A 141 -13.01 17.69 12.42
C LEU A 141 -11.61 17.86 11.83
N ALA A 142 -11.04 16.86 11.16
CA ALA A 142 -9.72 16.99 10.57
C ALA A 142 -9.67 18.13 9.53
N SER A 143 -8.65 19.00 9.62
CA SER A 143 -8.39 20.02 8.59
C SER A 143 -7.66 19.48 7.35
N ASN A 144 -7.00 18.32 7.48
CA ASN A 144 -6.15 17.73 6.45
C ASN A 144 -6.32 16.21 6.35
N LEU A 145 -5.91 15.64 5.20
CA LEU A 145 -6.05 14.22 4.91
C LEU A 145 -5.33 13.29 5.89
N PRO A 146 -4.07 13.55 6.32
CA PRO A 146 -3.40 12.73 7.34
C PRO A 146 -4.15 12.64 8.66
N LEU A 147 -4.65 13.77 9.18
CA LEU A 147 -5.42 13.77 10.42
C LEU A 147 -6.78 13.05 10.24
N LEU A 148 -7.42 13.22 9.08
CA LEU A 148 -8.61 12.44 8.73
C LEU A 148 -8.29 10.95 8.73
N PHE A 149 -7.14 10.55 8.17
CA PHE A 149 -6.68 9.16 8.12
C PHE A 149 -6.41 8.57 9.52
N VAL A 150 -5.92 9.37 10.47
CA VAL A 150 -5.81 8.96 11.88
C VAL A 150 -7.19 8.62 12.45
N GLY A 151 -8.19 9.48 12.24
CA GLY A 151 -9.57 9.20 12.64
C GLY A 151 -10.15 7.98 11.91
N TRP A 152 -9.84 7.83 10.62
CA TRP A 152 -10.27 6.74 9.73
C TRP A 152 -9.80 5.37 10.18
N GLU A 153 -8.52 5.25 10.54
CA GLU A 153 -7.95 4.04 11.15
C GLU A 153 -8.43 3.86 12.60
N GLY A 154 -8.58 4.96 13.35
CA GLY A 154 -9.12 4.96 14.72
C GLY A 154 -10.51 4.35 14.81
N VAL A 155 -11.44 4.75 13.92
CA VAL A 155 -12.78 4.13 13.86
C VAL A 155 -12.71 2.68 13.38
N GLY A 156 -11.74 2.34 12.53
CA GLY A 156 -11.47 0.95 12.14
C GLY A 156 -11.08 0.07 13.32
N LEU A 157 -10.11 0.51 14.12
CA LEU A 157 -9.68 -0.16 15.35
C LEU A 157 -10.81 -0.25 16.38
N ALA A 158 -11.51 0.85 16.63
CA ALA A 158 -12.62 0.86 17.58
C ALA A 158 -13.75 -0.09 17.15
N SER A 159 -14.04 -0.17 15.84
CA SER A 159 -15.03 -1.12 15.30
C SER A 159 -14.60 -2.58 15.51
N TYR A 160 -13.33 -2.91 15.30
CA TYR A 160 -12.79 -4.26 15.54
C TYR A 160 -13.01 -4.69 17.00
N LEU A 161 -12.70 -3.80 17.95
CA LEU A 161 -12.85 -4.06 19.38
C LEU A 161 -14.32 -4.20 19.80
N LEU A 162 -15.23 -3.43 19.20
CA LEU A 162 -16.66 -3.47 19.52
C LEU A 162 -17.40 -4.65 18.87
N ILE A 163 -17.07 -5.01 17.63
CA ILE A 163 -17.61 -6.20 16.95
C ILE A 163 -17.14 -7.46 17.70
N GLY A 164 -15.85 -7.51 18.05
CA GLY A 164 -15.24 -8.60 18.81
C GLY A 164 -15.43 -8.50 20.33
N PHE A 165 -16.40 -7.73 20.83
CA PHE A 165 -16.54 -7.47 22.26
C PHE A 165 -16.69 -8.78 23.08
N TRP A 166 -17.51 -9.70 22.59
CA TRP A 166 -17.65 -11.06 23.11
C TRP A 166 -16.65 -12.03 22.44
N HIS A 167 -15.36 -11.69 22.51
CA HIS A 167 -14.22 -12.41 21.92
C HIS A 167 -14.12 -13.90 22.29
N SER A 168 -14.78 -14.36 23.35
CA SER A 168 -14.84 -15.78 23.70
C SER A 168 -15.59 -16.63 22.65
N ASN A 169 -16.43 -15.99 21.81
CA ASN A 169 -17.06 -16.65 20.67
C ASN A 169 -16.18 -16.49 19.42
N LEU A 170 -15.61 -17.62 18.95
CA LEU A 170 -14.72 -17.65 17.78
C LEU A 170 -15.37 -17.12 16.50
N ALA A 171 -16.69 -17.24 16.36
CA ALA A 171 -17.41 -16.72 15.19
C ALA A 171 -17.44 -15.18 15.21
N TYR A 172 -17.61 -14.58 16.39
CA TYR A 172 -17.61 -13.13 16.57
C TYR A 172 -16.20 -12.54 16.40
N GLU A 173 -15.18 -13.24 16.88
CA GLU A 173 -13.78 -12.86 16.63
C GLU A 173 -13.43 -12.92 15.13
N ALA A 174 -13.88 -13.96 14.43
CA ALA A 174 -13.69 -14.08 12.98
C ALA A 174 -14.40 -12.95 12.21
N ALA A 175 -15.61 -12.57 12.63
CA ALA A 175 -16.35 -11.45 12.06
C ALA A 175 -15.61 -10.12 12.27
N ALA A 176 -15.10 -9.86 13.47
CA ALA A 176 -14.30 -8.67 13.77
C ALA A 176 -13.04 -8.60 12.89
N ARG A 177 -12.30 -9.72 12.76
CA ARG A 177 -11.12 -9.80 11.90
C ARG A 177 -11.45 -9.58 10.43
N LYS A 178 -12.56 -10.14 9.93
CA LYS A 178 -13.04 -9.90 8.55
C LYS A 178 -13.28 -8.41 8.31
N ALA A 179 -13.99 -7.75 9.22
CA ALA A 179 -14.25 -6.32 9.15
C ALA A 179 -12.96 -5.49 9.14
N PHE A 180 -12.02 -5.79 10.04
CA PHE A 180 -10.75 -5.06 10.10
C PHE A 180 -9.93 -5.22 8.80
N ILE A 181 -9.79 -6.44 8.30
CA ILE A 181 -9.00 -6.72 7.08
C ILE A 181 -9.66 -6.09 5.85
N MET A 182 -10.98 -6.20 5.69
CA MET A 182 -11.67 -5.61 4.54
C MET A 182 -11.54 -4.09 4.50
N ASN A 183 -11.63 -3.43 5.65
CA ASN A 183 -11.39 -2.00 5.75
C ASN A 183 -9.95 -1.64 5.38
N ARG A 184 -8.97 -2.40 5.88
CA ARG A 184 -7.55 -2.16 5.60
C ARG A 184 -7.20 -2.25 4.11
N ILE A 185 -7.89 -3.09 3.34
CA ILE A 185 -7.74 -3.16 1.88
C ILE A 185 -8.14 -1.83 1.22
N GLY A 186 -9.19 -1.17 1.72
CA GLY A 186 -9.59 0.16 1.26
C GLY A 186 -8.63 1.25 1.72
N ASP A 187 -8.17 1.17 2.97
CA ASP A 187 -7.28 2.16 3.61
C ASP A 187 -5.96 2.32 2.84
N LEU A 188 -5.46 1.23 2.23
CA LEU A 188 -4.28 1.28 1.35
C LEU A 188 -4.50 2.19 0.14
N ALA A 189 -5.68 2.19 -0.48
CA ALA A 189 -5.96 3.06 -1.63
C ALA A 189 -6.02 4.54 -1.23
N VAL A 190 -6.59 4.85 -0.06
CA VAL A 190 -6.56 6.21 0.51
C VAL A 190 -5.13 6.66 0.73
N LEU A 191 -4.27 5.78 1.28
CA LEU A 191 -2.86 6.10 1.53
C LEU A 191 -2.10 6.38 0.22
N VAL A 192 -2.35 5.59 -0.84
CA VAL A 192 -1.78 5.84 -2.16
C VAL A 192 -2.27 7.17 -2.73
N ALA A 193 -3.57 7.49 -2.57
CA ALA A 193 -4.11 8.79 -2.99
C ALA A 193 -3.43 9.96 -2.26
N ILE A 194 -3.20 9.85 -0.94
CA ILE A 194 -2.47 10.84 -0.14
C ILE A 194 -1.06 11.09 -0.72
N PHE A 195 -0.33 10.02 -1.07
CA PHE A 195 1.01 10.16 -1.67
C PHE A 195 0.98 10.85 -3.05
N ILE A 196 0.00 10.55 -3.89
CA ILE A 196 -0.15 11.20 -5.20
C ILE A 196 -0.52 12.68 -5.03
N ILE A 197 -1.41 13.00 -4.08
CA ILE A 197 -1.83 14.37 -3.79
C ILE A 197 -0.64 15.21 -3.30
N VAL A 198 0.12 14.75 -2.30
CA VAL A 198 1.26 15.52 -1.78
C VAL A 198 2.35 15.71 -2.83
N GLN A 199 2.57 14.72 -3.71
CA GLN A 199 3.54 14.84 -4.80
C GLN A 199 3.08 15.87 -5.84
N THR A 200 1.79 15.90 -6.18
CA THR A 200 1.26 16.74 -7.26
C THR A 200 0.89 18.15 -6.80
N ALA A 201 0.09 18.29 -5.74
CA ALA A 201 -0.37 19.58 -5.23
C ALA A 201 0.60 20.21 -4.21
N GLY A 202 1.44 19.41 -3.54
CA GLY A 202 2.37 19.94 -2.53
C GLY A 202 1.71 20.35 -1.22
N THR A 203 0.52 19.84 -0.96
CA THR A 203 -0.27 20.11 0.24
C THR A 203 -1.13 18.91 0.56
N LEU A 204 -1.56 18.82 1.82
CA LEU A 204 -2.53 17.84 2.29
C LEU A 204 -3.72 18.49 3.02
N ASP A 205 -3.80 19.83 3.05
CA ASP A 205 -4.95 20.58 3.56
C ASP A 205 -6.12 20.51 2.57
N PHE A 206 -7.35 20.30 3.07
CA PHE A 206 -8.51 20.15 2.20
C PHE A 206 -8.78 21.38 1.32
N THR A 207 -8.59 22.58 1.85
CA THR A 207 -8.85 23.83 1.14
C THR A 207 -7.90 23.97 -0.04
N GLU A 208 -6.61 23.74 0.21
CA GLU A 208 -5.57 23.87 -0.81
C GLU A 208 -5.61 22.74 -1.84
N ILE A 209 -5.96 21.50 -1.42
CA ILE A 209 -6.18 20.39 -2.36
C ILE A 209 -7.31 20.73 -3.32
N ASN A 210 -8.45 21.21 -2.80
CA ASN A 210 -9.62 21.55 -3.60
C ASN A 210 -9.35 22.76 -4.53
N ALA A 211 -8.47 23.69 -4.14
CA ALA A 211 -8.00 24.76 -5.01
C ALA A 211 -7.02 24.27 -6.10
N SER A 212 -6.36 23.12 -5.89
CA SER A 212 -5.33 22.57 -6.78
C SER A 212 -5.86 21.59 -7.84
N VAL A 213 -7.18 21.48 -8.02
CA VAL A 213 -7.80 20.46 -8.89
C VAL A 213 -7.27 20.51 -10.34
N ALA A 214 -7.00 21.70 -10.86
CA ALA A 214 -6.44 21.89 -12.20
C ALA A 214 -5.08 21.18 -12.40
N LEU A 215 -4.28 21.02 -11.33
CA LEU A 215 -3.00 20.30 -11.38
C LEU A 215 -3.19 18.79 -11.58
N PHE A 216 -4.30 18.22 -11.10
CA PHE A 216 -4.62 16.81 -11.27
C PHE A 216 -5.20 16.50 -12.66
N ASP A 217 -5.87 17.48 -13.27
CA ASP A 217 -6.42 17.38 -14.63
C ASP A 217 -5.34 17.44 -15.71
N ALA A 218 -4.41 18.40 -15.59
CA ALA A 218 -3.35 18.62 -16.57
C ALA A 218 -2.31 17.49 -16.60
N ALA A 219 -2.24 16.68 -15.55
CA ALA A 219 -1.28 15.61 -15.41
C ALA A 219 -1.84 14.28 -15.94
N ALA A 220 -1.64 14.02 -17.23
CA ALA A 220 -1.75 12.68 -17.77
C ALA A 220 -0.74 11.74 -17.07
N ILE A 221 -1.09 10.47 -16.93
CA ILE A 221 -0.16 9.46 -16.43
C ILE A 221 0.52 8.83 -17.64
N ASP A 222 1.85 8.95 -17.72
CA ASP A 222 2.63 8.38 -18.82
C ASP A 222 2.30 6.89 -19.03
N GLY A 223 1.87 6.53 -20.24
CA GLY A 223 1.49 5.16 -20.60
C GLY A 223 0.06 4.75 -20.24
N LEU A 224 -0.76 5.61 -19.62
CA LEU A 224 -2.18 5.36 -19.36
C LEU A 224 -3.07 6.42 -20.02
N SER A 225 -4.23 6.00 -20.53
CA SER A 225 -5.24 6.91 -21.12
C SER A 225 -6.04 7.70 -20.07
N MET A 226 -5.53 7.83 -18.84
CA MET A 226 -6.27 8.33 -17.68
C MET A 226 -5.53 9.47 -16.99
N THR A 227 -6.27 10.48 -16.54
CA THR A 227 -5.75 11.62 -15.76
C THR A 227 -5.50 11.24 -14.31
N LYS A 228 -4.59 11.95 -13.63
CA LYS A 228 -4.41 11.80 -12.17
C LYS A 228 -5.70 12.09 -11.41
N ALA A 229 -6.50 13.06 -11.86
CA ALA A 229 -7.85 13.34 -11.34
C ALA A 229 -8.73 12.08 -11.27
N THR A 230 -8.82 11.33 -12.38
CA THR A 230 -9.61 10.08 -12.45
C THR A 230 -9.04 9.01 -11.53
N LEU A 231 -7.71 8.82 -11.52
CA LEU A 231 -7.07 7.85 -10.64
C LEU A 231 -7.31 8.19 -9.16
N LEU A 232 -7.16 9.45 -8.77
CA LEU A 232 -7.39 9.93 -7.40
C LEU A 232 -8.83 9.71 -6.97
N ALA A 233 -9.81 10.11 -7.79
CA ALA A 233 -11.22 9.90 -7.49
C ALA A 233 -11.55 8.41 -7.31
N LEU A 234 -10.99 7.52 -8.15
CA LEU A 234 -11.19 6.08 -8.04
C LEU A 234 -10.48 5.46 -6.82
N LEU A 235 -9.27 5.91 -6.46
CA LEU A 235 -8.55 5.44 -5.27
C LEU A 235 -9.25 5.89 -3.98
N LEU A 236 -9.68 7.15 -3.92
CA LEU A 236 -10.47 7.67 -2.81
C LEU A 236 -11.81 6.93 -2.71
N PHE A 237 -12.48 6.70 -3.84
CA PHE A 237 -13.70 5.90 -3.87
C PHE A 237 -13.46 4.48 -3.39
N TRP A 238 -12.37 3.82 -3.79
CA TRP A 238 -12.01 2.49 -3.29
C TRP A 238 -11.88 2.48 -1.76
N GLY A 239 -11.25 3.51 -1.17
CA GLY A 239 -11.28 3.74 0.26
C GLY A 239 -12.69 3.83 0.84
N CYS A 240 -13.53 4.66 0.22
CA CYS A 240 -14.94 4.80 0.58
C CYS A 240 -15.71 3.47 0.48
N THR A 241 -15.41 2.62 -0.52
CA THR A 241 -16.11 1.33 -0.69
C THR A 241 -15.93 0.42 0.51
N ALA A 242 -14.77 0.46 1.16
CA ALA A 242 -14.49 -0.39 2.31
C ALA A 242 -15.27 0.06 3.55
N LYS A 243 -15.18 1.35 3.91
CA LYS A 243 -15.88 1.90 5.10
C LYS A 243 -17.39 1.95 4.91
N SER A 244 -17.86 2.30 3.73
CA SER A 244 -19.29 2.42 3.41
C SER A 244 -19.89 1.16 2.79
N ALA A 245 -19.18 0.03 2.89
CA ALA A 245 -19.66 -1.28 2.47
C ALA A 245 -20.27 -1.26 1.05
N GLN A 246 -19.56 -0.69 0.07
CA GLN A 246 -19.96 -0.76 -1.34
C GLN A 246 -19.41 -2.03 -1.97
N ILE A 247 -20.01 -2.49 -3.07
CA ILE A 247 -19.43 -3.57 -3.86
C ILE A 247 -18.03 -3.13 -4.36
N PRO A 248 -16.99 -3.95 -4.17
CA PRO A 248 -17.01 -5.33 -3.66
C PRO A 248 -16.86 -5.48 -2.12
N LEU A 249 -16.41 -4.47 -1.39
CA LEU A 249 -16.01 -4.59 0.02
C LEU A 249 -17.16 -4.48 1.04
N PHE A 250 -18.33 -5.08 0.77
CA PHE A 250 -19.53 -4.93 1.63
C PHE A 250 -19.80 -6.09 2.60
N THR A 251 -19.21 -7.27 2.39
CA THR A 251 -19.62 -8.50 3.10
C THR A 251 -19.23 -8.53 4.59
N TRP A 252 -18.42 -7.59 5.07
CA TRP A 252 -18.12 -7.48 6.49
C TRP A 252 -19.28 -6.89 7.30
N LEU A 253 -20.10 -6.03 6.71
CA LEU A 253 -21.13 -5.29 7.43
C LEU A 253 -22.25 -6.20 7.99
N PRO A 254 -22.75 -7.22 7.26
CA PRO A 254 -23.70 -8.18 7.82
C PRO A 254 -23.11 -9.03 8.96
N ASP A 255 -21.82 -9.36 8.88
CA ASP A 255 -21.13 -10.14 9.91
C ASP A 255 -20.83 -9.30 11.16
N ALA A 256 -20.68 -7.98 11.02
CA ALA A 256 -20.51 -7.04 12.13
C ALA A 256 -21.70 -7.06 13.12
N MET A 257 -22.84 -7.65 12.75
CA MET A 257 -23.99 -7.89 13.64
C MET A 257 -23.70 -8.91 14.75
N ALA A 258 -22.51 -9.49 14.79
CA ALA A 258 -21.96 -10.19 15.96
C ALA A 258 -21.87 -9.29 17.21
N GLY A 259 -21.63 -7.98 17.04
CA GLY A 259 -21.50 -7.05 18.15
C GLY A 259 -22.82 -6.78 18.91
N PRO A 260 -22.73 -6.15 20.10
CA PRO A 260 -23.91 -5.70 20.84
C PRO A 260 -24.77 -4.75 20.01
N THR A 261 -26.09 -4.84 20.11
CA THR A 261 -26.98 -4.07 19.22
C THR A 261 -26.79 -2.54 19.26
N PRO A 262 -26.50 -1.89 20.41
CA PRO A 262 -26.22 -0.46 20.41
C PRO A 262 -24.93 -0.09 19.64
N VAL A 263 -23.96 -1.02 19.54
CA VAL A 263 -22.78 -0.84 18.68
C VAL A 263 -23.21 -0.82 17.21
N SER A 264 -24.10 -1.72 16.80
CA SER A 264 -24.64 -1.74 15.44
C SER A 264 -25.31 -0.40 15.11
N ALA A 265 -26.10 0.15 16.03
CA ALA A 265 -26.69 1.48 15.86
C ALA A 265 -25.63 2.57 15.66
N LEU A 266 -24.54 2.56 16.45
CA LEU A 266 -23.50 3.58 16.35
C LEU A 266 -22.75 3.49 15.02
N ILE A 267 -22.23 2.31 14.70
CA ILE A 267 -21.38 2.06 13.52
C ILE A 267 -22.18 2.27 12.23
N HIS A 268 -23.44 1.83 12.18
CA HIS A 268 -24.23 1.73 10.95
C HIS A 268 -25.14 2.93 10.69
N ALA A 269 -25.52 3.70 11.72
CA ALA A 269 -26.43 4.82 11.52
C ALA A 269 -25.67 6.13 11.23
N ALA A 270 -24.76 6.51 12.13
CA ALA A 270 -24.26 7.89 12.19
C ALA A 270 -22.76 8.06 11.92
N THR A 271 -21.97 6.98 11.88
CA THR A 271 -20.50 7.11 12.02
C THR A 271 -19.71 6.40 10.92
N MET A 272 -19.19 5.19 11.17
CA MET A 272 -18.20 4.51 10.33
C MET A 272 -18.66 4.38 8.88
N VAL A 273 -19.89 3.92 8.67
CA VAL A 273 -20.37 3.71 7.29
C VAL A 273 -20.62 5.00 6.52
N THR A 274 -20.77 6.13 7.22
CA THR A 274 -20.97 7.45 6.63
C THR A 274 -19.66 8.17 6.35
N SER A 275 -18.52 7.69 6.87
CA SER A 275 -17.22 8.35 6.69
C SER A 275 -16.77 8.38 5.23
N GLY A 276 -17.13 7.38 4.43
CA GLY A 276 -16.88 7.39 2.98
C GLY A 276 -17.68 8.45 2.25
N VAL A 277 -18.94 8.66 2.62
CA VAL A 277 -19.79 9.74 2.08
C VAL A 277 -19.21 11.11 2.48
N TYR A 278 -18.77 11.24 3.74
CA TYR A 278 -18.12 12.45 4.24
C TYR A 278 -16.82 12.77 3.48
N LEU A 279 -15.92 11.80 3.29
CA LEU A 279 -14.68 11.99 2.52
C LEU A 279 -14.99 12.40 1.07
N ALA A 280 -15.98 11.76 0.43
CA ALA A 280 -16.38 12.09 -0.93
C ALA A 280 -16.91 13.52 -1.04
N ALA A 281 -17.74 13.96 -0.10
CA ALA A 281 -18.24 15.33 -0.04
C ALA A 281 -17.15 16.37 0.27
N ARG A 282 -16.27 16.09 1.24
CA ARG A 282 -15.15 16.96 1.61
C ARG A 282 -14.19 17.22 0.44
N MET A 283 -14.05 16.21 -0.42
CA MET A 283 -13.20 16.20 -1.61
C MET A 283 -14.02 16.37 -2.90
N SER A 284 -15.25 16.89 -2.83
CA SER A 284 -16.13 16.90 -4.00
C SER A 284 -15.53 17.59 -5.24
N PRO A 285 -14.70 18.65 -5.14
CA PRO A 285 -13.98 19.21 -6.29
C PRO A 285 -13.07 18.20 -7.01
N VAL A 286 -12.44 17.29 -6.28
CA VAL A 286 -11.63 16.20 -6.86
C VAL A 286 -12.53 15.17 -7.55
N PHE A 287 -13.70 14.84 -7.00
CA PHE A 287 -14.61 13.88 -7.63
C PHE A 287 -15.25 14.42 -8.93
N VAL A 288 -15.72 15.66 -8.94
CA VAL A 288 -16.32 16.27 -10.14
C VAL A 288 -15.32 16.52 -11.27
N SER A 289 -14.02 16.45 -10.98
CA SER A 289 -12.98 16.54 -12.01
C SER A 289 -12.96 15.33 -12.96
N SER A 290 -13.63 14.22 -12.65
CA SER A 290 -13.66 13.04 -13.52
C SER A 290 -15.07 12.47 -13.71
N SER A 291 -15.65 12.73 -14.88
CA SER A 291 -16.93 12.13 -15.31
C SER A 291 -16.87 10.60 -15.36
N THR A 292 -15.71 10.03 -15.71
CA THR A 292 -15.49 8.58 -15.70
C THR A 292 -15.56 8.02 -14.28
N ALA A 293 -14.89 8.65 -13.31
CA ALA A 293 -14.95 8.20 -11.92
C ALA A 293 -16.38 8.31 -11.37
N LEU A 294 -17.06 9.43 -11.63
CA LEU A 294 -18.47 9.63 -11.25
C LEU A 294 -19.39 8.55 -11.83
N THR A 295 -19.23 8.20 -13.10
CA THR A 295 -20.02 7.13 -13.75
C THR A 295 -19.79 5.77 -13.08
N VAL A 296 -18.54 5.45 -12.70
CA VAL A 296 -18.23 4.22 -11.96
C VAL A 296 -18.91 4.24 -10.58
N ILE A 297 -18.83 5.36 -9.86
CA ILE A 297 -19.44 5.53 -8.54
C ILE A 297 -20.97 5.37 -8.62
N LEU A 298 -21.60 5.96 -9.64
CA LEU A 298 -23.04 5.84 -9.91
C LEU A 298 -23.46 4.39 -10.07
N LEU A 299 -22.78 3.65 -10.95
CA LEU A 299 -23.12 2.26 -11.25
C LEU A 299 -22.86 1.34 -10.05
N VAL A 300 -21.73 1.53 -9.35
CA VAL A 300 -21.40 0.74 -8.16
C VAL A 300 -22.38 1.02 -7.01
N GLY A 301 -22.74 2.29 -6.79
CA GLY A 301 -23.73 2.68 -5.78
C GLY A 301 -25.11 2.08 -6.06
N ALA A 302 -25.60 2.21 -7.29
CA ALA A 302 -26.89 1.66 -7.69
C ALA A 302 -26.92 0.13 -7.65
N LEU A 303 -25.84 -0.54 -8.08
CA LEU A 303 -25.71 -2.00 -7.99
C LEU A 303 -25.65 -2.47 -6.54
N THR A 304 -24.93 -1.76 -5.67
CA THR A 304 -24.87 -2.03 -4.23
C THR A 304 -26.27 -1.91 -3.61
N ALA A 305 -27.01 -0.85 -3.95
CA ALA A 305 -28.37 -0.62 -3.49
C ALA A 305 -29.29 -1.81 -3.83
N LEU A 306 -29.23 -2.27 -5.08
CA LEU A 306 -30.01 -3.39 -5.59
C LEU A 306 -29.63 -4.71 -4.93
N VAL A 307 -28.35 -5.09 -4.97
CA VAL A 307 -27.86 -6.38 -4.47
C VAL A 307 -28.18 -6.52 -2.98
N ALA A 308 -27.87 -5.52 -2.17
CA ALA A 308 -28.15 -5.58 -0.74
C ALA A 308 -29.65 -5.54 -0.43
N GLY A 309 -30.44 -4.77 -1.20
CA GLY A 309 -31.89 -4.73 -1.07
C GLY A 309 -32.52 -6.10 -1.33
N LEU A 310 -32.11 -6.78 -2.41
CA LEU A 310 -32.58 -8.13 -2.74
C LEU A 310 -32.16 -9.16 -1.68
N VAL A 311 -30.91 -9.12 -1.19
CA VAL A 311 -30.47 -10.03 -0.13
C VAL A 311 -31.30 -9.83 1.15
N ALA A 312 -31.57 -8.59 1.55
CA ALA A 312 -32.38 -8.26 2.73
C ALA A 312 -33.81 -8.84 2.68
N VAL A 313 -34.40 -8.99 1.49
CA VAL A 313 -35.73 -9.59 1.27
C VAL A 313 -35.81 -11.00 1.87
N SER A 314 -34.76 -11.81 1.75
CA SER A 314 -34.75 -13.21 2.21
C SER A 314 -34.10 -13.41 3.59
N GLN A 315 -33.48 -12.39 4.18
CA GLN A 315 -32.88 -12.53 5.50
C GLN A 315 -33.94 -12.71 6.60
N ASN A 316 -33.67 -13.65 7.51
CA ASN A 316 -34.56 -14.00 8.62
C ASN A 316 -34.05 -13.48 9.99
N GLN A 317 -32.83 -12.96 10.07
CA GLN A 317 -32.29 -12.39 11.31
C GLN A 317 -32.45 -10.88 11.34
N MET A 318 -32.95 -10.33 12.45
CA MET A 318 -33.39 -8.96 12.57
C MET A 318 -32.27 -7.94 12.32
N LYS A 319 -31.11 -8.09 12.98
CA LYS A 319 -29.97 -7.19 12.76
C LYS A 319 -29.38 -7.36 11.36
N LYS A 320 -29.33 -8.57 10.81
CA LYS A 320 -28.86 -8.76 9.42
C LYS A 320 -29.75 -8.09 8.37
N VAL A 321 -31.08 -8.16 8.49
CA VAL A 321 -32.00 -7.40 7.62
C VAL A 321 -31.64 -5.90 7.70
N LEU A 322 -31.43 -5.38 8.91
CA LEU A 322 -31.05 -3.98 9.12
C LEU A 322 -29.65 -3.65 8.59
N ALA A 323 -28.68 -4.56 8.66
CA ALA A 323 -27.35 -4.39 8.09
C ALA A 323 -27.39 -4.28 6.56
N PHE A 324 -28.05 -5.21 5.87
CA PHE A 324 -28.20 -5.14 4.41
C PHE A 324 -29.03 -3.93 3.98
N SER A 325 -30.04 -3.55 4.77
CA SER A 325 -30.77 -2.31 4.51
C SER A 325 -29.88 -1.07 4.63
N THR A 326 -28.80 -1.11 5.40
CA THR A 326 -27.81 -0.03 5.52
C THR A 326 -26.88 -0.03 4.31
N VAL A 327 -26.35 -1.19 3.90
CA VAL A 327 -25.60 -1.34 2.64
C VAL A 327 -26.41 -0.76 1.47
N SER A 328 -27.71 -1.07 1.44
CA SER A 328 -28.59 -0.58 0.38
C SER A 328 -28.74 0.94 0.40
N GLN A 329 -29.00 1.57 1.55
CA GLN A 329 -29.13 3.04 1.65
C GLN A 329 -27.81 3.77 1.36
N LEU A 330 -26.67 3.22 1.74
CA LEU A 330 -25.37 3.78 1.34
C LEU A 330 -25.19 3.70 -0.18
N GLY A 331 -25.66 2.62 -0.82
CA GLY A 331 -25.74 2.53 -2.28
C GLY A 331 -26.54 3.69 -2.91
N PHE A 332 -27.68 4.09 -2.33
CA PHE A 332 -28.40 5.29 -2.75
C PHE A 332 -27.53 6.55 -2.60
N MET A 333 -26.84 6.72 -1.47
CA MET A 333 -25.96 7.88 -1.22
C MET A 333 -24.80 7.94 -2.23
N PHE A 334 -24.17 6.81 -2.55
CA PHE A 334 -23.10 6.77 -3.56
C PHE A 334 -23.64 6.95 -4.98
N ALA A 335 -24.87 6.49 -5.29
CA ALA A 335 -25.49 6.82 -6.56
C ALA A 335 -25.70 8.33 -6.72
N ALA A 336 -26.11 9.03 -5.64
CA ALA A 336 -26.19 10.50 -5.63
C ALA A 336 -24.83 11.17 -5.83
N ILE A 337 -23.79 10.71 -5.11
CA ILE A 337 -22.40 11.17 -5.33
C ILE A 337 -21.98 10.94 -6.79
N GLY A 338 -22.35 9.80 -7.38
CA GLY A 338 -22.01 9.44 -8.75
C GLY A 338 -22.64 10.33 -9.82
N VAL A 339 -23.69 11.09 -9.50
CA VAL A 339 -24.24 12.17 -10.35
C VAL A 339 -23.82 13.56 -9.87
N GLY A 340 -22.91 13.65 -8.92
CA GLY A 340 -22.42 14.91 -8.35
C GLY A 340 -23.38 15.58 -7.38
N ALA A 341 -24.43 14.90 -6.89
CA ALA A 341 -25.38 15.42 -5.91
C ALA A 341 -24.91 15.11 -4.47
N PHE A 342 -23.80 15.71 -4.04
CA PHE A 342 -23.18 15.50 -2.73
C PHE A 342 -24.07 15.99 -1.59
N SER A 343 -24.71 17.16 -1.75
CA SER A 343 -25.62 17.69 -0.73
C SER A 343 -26.83 16.78 -0.49
N ALA A 344 -27.39 16.17 -1.55
CA ALA A 344 -28.48 15.20 -1.44
C ALA A 344 -28.02 13.92 -0.71
N ALA A 345 -26.81 13.43 -1.00
CA ALA A 345 -26.22 12.29 -0.29
C ALA A 345 -26.06 12.58 1.21
N LEU A 346 -25.54 13.76 1.56
CA LEU A 346 -25.35 14.20 2.95
C LEU A 346 -26.66 14.46 3.69
N PHE A 347 -27.64 15.02 3.01
CA PHE A 347 -28.99 15.15 3.57
C PHE A 347 -29.59 13.77 3.88
N HIS A 348 -29.39 12.79 2.99
CA HIS A 348 -29.79 11.42 3.28
C HIS A 348 -28.98 10.79 4.41
N VAL A 349 -27.68 11.10 4.57
CA VAL A 349 -26.90 10.69 5.75
C VAL A 349 -27.56 11.18 7.04
N LEU A 350 -27.98 12.44 7.10
CA LEU A 350 -28.64 13.01 8.28
C LEU A 350 -29.94 12.28 8.63
N THR A 351 -30.85 12.14 7.66
CA THR A 351 -32.14 11.48 7.90
C THR A 351 -31.94 10.00 8.24
N HIS A 352 -31.01 9.33 7.55
CA HIS A 352 -30.63 7.95 7.77
C HIS A 352 -30.11 7.69 9.17
N ALA A 353 -29.29 8.61 9.70
CA ALA A 353 -28.76 8.46 11.04
C ALA A 353 -29.90 8.37 12.08
N PHE A 354 -30.97 9.16 11.94
CA PHE A 354 -32.14 9.07 12.82
C PHE A 354 -32.90 7.75 12.66
N PHE A 355 -33.38 7.43 11.46
CA PHE A 355 -34.26 6.26 11.29
C PHE A 355 -33.52 4.93 11.40
N LYS A 356 -32.22 4.85 11.09
CA LYS A 356 -31.44 3.63 11.35
C LYS A 356 -31.11 3.44 12.81
N ALA A 357 -30.68 4.50 13.52
CA ALA A 357 -30.45 4.39 14.95
C ALA A 357 -31.74 3.95 15.65
N LEU A 358 -32.89 4.50 15.25
CA LEU A 358 -34.21 4.09 15.73
C LEU A 358 -34.49 2.61 15.50
N LEU A 359 -34.26 2.10 14.28
CA LEU A 359 -34.52 0.71 13.94
C LEU A 359 -33.56 -0.27 14.63
N PHE A 360 -32.28 0.07 14.75
CA PHE A 360 -31.30 -0.77 15.47
C PHE A 360 -31.51 -0.74 16.98
N LEU A 361 -31.79 0.41 17.59
CA LEU A 361 -32.11 0.46 19.02
C LEU A 361 -33.48 -0.18 19.29
N GLY A 362 -34.43 -0.03 18.38
CA GLY A 362 -35.74 -0.67 18.45
C GLY A 362 -35.64 -2.20 18.37
N SER A 363 -34.80 -2.74 17.48
CA SER A 363 -34.50 -4.18 17.46
C SER A 363 -33.77 -4.61 18.74
N GLY A 364 -32.85 -3.79 19.26
CA GLY A 364 -32.21 -4.01 20.55
C GLY A 364 -33.20 -4.12 21.71
N ALA A 365 -34.22 -3.25 21.74
CA ALA A 365 -35.28 -3.31 22.75
C ALA A 365 -36.14 -4.58 22.62
N VAL A 366 -36.44 -5.02 21.40
CA VAL A 366 -37.14 -6.29 21.15
C VAL A 366 -36.29 -7.48 21.63
N MET A 367 -35.00 -7.51 21.28
CA MET A 367 -34.06 -8.56 21.65
C MET A 367 -33.86 -8.63 23.17
N TYR A 368 -33.77 -7.47 23.84
CA TYR A 368 -33.71 -7.39 25.30
C TYR A 368 -34.99 -7.95 25.93
N ALA A 369 -36.16 -7.55 25.41
CA ALA A 369 -37.45 -7.98 25.94
C ALA A 369 -37.63 -9.50 25.83
N VAL A 370 -37.29 -10.10 24.70
CA VAL A 370 -37.43 -11.55 24.49
C VAL A 370 -36.27 -12.38 25.04
N GLY A 371 -35.22 -11.74 25.58
CA GLY A 371 -34.04 -12.43 26.10
C GLY A 371 -33.22 -13.17 25.03
N ALA A 372 -33.04 -12.57 23.86
CA ALA A 372 -32.35 -13.22 22.74
C ALA A 372 -30.84 -13.33 22.95
N ASP A 373 -30.31 -14.55 22.78
CA ASP A 373 -28.87 -14.81 22.72
C ASP A 373 -28.33 -14.56 21.29
N GLY A 374 -27.77 -13.38 21.04
CA GLY A 374 -27.22 -13.03 19.72
C GLY A 374 -28.18 -12.21 18.88
N ASP A 375 -28.46 -12.58 17.62
CA ASP A 375 -29.41 -11.89 16.73
C ASP A 375 -30.77 -12.59 16.74
N ALA A 376 -31.87 -11.86 16.89
CA ALA A 376 -33.21 -12.45 16.98
C ALA A 376 -33.72 -12.89 15.60
N HIS A 377 -34.34 -14.06 15.57
CA HIS A 377 -34.88 -14.69 14.37
C HIS A 377 -36.38 -14.36 14.20
N LEU A 378 -36.81 -13.93 13.00
CA LEU A 378 -38.17 -13.44 12.75
C LEU A 378 -39.26 -14.54 12.80
N ASP A 379 -38.88 -15.81 12.72
CA ASP A 379 -39.73 -16.98 12.96
C ASP A 379 -40.06 -17.22 14.43
N GLN A 380 -39.29 -16.63 15.34
CA GLN A 380 -39.47 -16.77 16.79
C GLN A 380 -40.13 -15.55 17.43
N LEU A 381 -40.49 -14.53 16.64
CA LEU A 381 -41.14 -13.29 17.11
C LEU A 381 -42.63 -13.27 16.74
N GLY A 382 -43.36 -12.23 17.12
CA GLY A 382 -44.79 -12.05 16.80
C GLY A 382 -45.60 -11.50 17.98
N GLY A 383 -46.68 -10.78 17.69
CA GLY A 383 -47.63 -10.32 18.71
C GLY A 383 -47.08 -9.33 19.76
N LEU A 384 -45.94 -8.69 19.51
CA LEU A 384 -45.27 -7.82 20.48
C LEU A 384 -45.85 -6.41 20.58
N ARG A 385 -46.73 -5.99 19.66
CA ARG A 385 -47.25 -4.60 19.60
C ARG A 385 -47.91 -4.12 20.90
N LYS A 386 -48.70 -4.97 21.56
CA LYS A 386 -49.40 -4.62 22.81
C LYS A 386 -48.46 -4.63 24.02
N LYS A 387 -47.45 -5.50 24.02
CA LYS A 387 -46.48 -5.63 25.13
C LYS A 387 -45.39 -4.56 25.07
N LEU A 388 -45.00 -4.13 23.87
CA LEU A 388 -43.94 -3.17 23.60
C LEU A 388 -44.45 -1.97 22.80
N THR A 389 -45.54 -1.32 23.24
CA THR A 389 -46.25 -0.31 22.43
C THR A 389 -45.38 0.88 22.00
N VAL A 390 -44.58 1.43 22.91
CA VAL A 390 -43.67 2.55 22.56
C VAL A 390 -42.66 2.09 21.51
N THR A 391 -42.00 0.95 21.74
CA THR A 391 -41.06 0.37 20.78
C THR A 391 -41.73 0.09 19.44
N ALA A 392 -42.94 -0.47 19.41
CA ALA A 392 -43.66 -0.79 18.19
C ALA A 392 -43.99 0.45 17.36
N ILE A 393 -44.52 1.52 17.99
CA ILE A 393 -44.84 2.78 17.30
C ILE A 393 -43.56 3.44 16.78
N SER A 394 -42.55 3.57 17.64
CA SER A 394 -41.22 4.09 17.27
C SER A 394 -40.61 3.30 16.11
N PHE A 395 -40.67 1.97 16.15
CA PHE A 395 -40.15 1.11 15.07
C PHE A 395 -40.93 1.29 13.77
N LEU A 396 -42.26 1.41 13.84
CA LEU A 396 -43.10 1.67 12.67
C LEU A 396 -42.72 3.00 12.01
N ILE A 397 -42.52 4.06 12.79
CA ILE A 397 -42.07 5.36 12.26
C ILE A 397 -40.74 5.19 11.53
N GLY A 398 -39.78 4.45 12.10
CA GLY A 398 -38.51 4.12 11.44
C GLY A 398 -38.68 3.34 10.14
N VAL A 399 -39.60 2.38 10.09
CA VAL A 399 -39.91 1.58 8.88
C VAL A 399 -40.52 2.45 7.78
N VAL A 400 -41.49 3.29 8.13
CA VAL A 400 -42.15 4.22 7.20
C VAL A 400 -41.14 5.24 6.65
N ALA A 401 -40.27 5.76 7.53
CA ALA A 401 -39.16 6.64 7.14
C ALA A 401 -38.18 5.95 6.19
N LEU A 402 -37.70 4.75 6.53
CA LEU A 402 -36.78 3.98 5.68
C LEU A 402 -37.38 3.65 4.30
N ALA A 403 -38.68 3.35 4.25
CA ALA A 403 -39.39 3.08 3.00
C ALA A 403 -39.50 4.31 2.09
N GLY A 404 -39.39 5.52 2.64
CA GLY A 404 -39.55 6.78 1.90
C GLY A 404 -41.01 7.16 1.67
N ILE A 405 -41.91 6.82 2.60
CA ILE A 405 -43.33 7.18 2.51
C ILE A 405 -43.51 8.68 2.84
N PRO A 406 -44.39 9.41 2.13
CA PRO A 406 -44.64 10.84 2.38
C PRO A 406 -44.82 11.21 3.86
N LEU A 407 -44.44 12.43 4.22
CA LEU A 407 -44.44 13.00 5.59
C LEU A 407 -43.31 12.52 6.51
N THR A 408 -42.40 11.66 6.04
CA THR A 408 -41.24 11.21 6.83
C THR A 408 -39.93 11.72 6.26
N ALA A 409 -38.87 11.72 7.07
CA ALA A 409 -37.58 12.27 6.65
C ALA A 409 -36.94 11.52 5.46
N GLY A 410 -37.19 10.21 5.37
CA GLY A 410 -36.69 9.41 4.26
C GLY A 410 -37.36 9.72 2.93
N PHE A 411 -38.60 10.21 2.91
CA PHE A 411 -39.26 10.66 1.68
C PHE A 411 -38.48 11.81 1.05
N PHE A 412 -38.28 12.90 1.79
CA PHE A 412 -37.57 14.10 1.30
C PHE A 412 -36.17 13.76 0.80
N SER A 413 -35.40 13.02 1.60
CA SER A 413 -33.99 12.76 1.26
C SER A 413 -33.80 11.74 0.13
N LYS A 414 -34.60 10.67 0.07
CA LYS A 414 -34.49 9.66 -0.98
C LYS A 414 -35.05 10.17 -2.31
N ASP A 415 -36.05 11.03 -2.26
CA ASP A 415 -36.59 11.71 -3.43
C ASP A 415 -35.53 12.58 -4.12
N GLN A 416 -34.74 13.36 -3.37
CA GLN A 416 -33.64 14.15 -3.93
C GLN A 416 -32.60 13.31 -4.67
N ILE A 417 -32.30 12.11 -4.15
CA ILE A 417 -31.39 11.16 -4.81
C ILE A 417 -31.98 10.66 -6.12
N LEU A 418 -33.24 10.19 -6.09
CA LEU A 418 -33.92 9.69 -7.28
C LEU A 418 -34.10 10.79 -8.33
N HIS A 419 -34.38 12.02 -7.89
CA HIS A 419 -34.45 13.19 -8.75
C HIS A 419 -33.13 13.47 -9.46
N ALA A 420 -32.02 13.52 -8.74
CA ALA A 420 -30.70 13.77 -9.33
C ALA A 420 -30.31 12.69 -10.36
N VAL A 421 -30.58 11.42 -10.07
CA VAL A 421 -30.31 10.32 -11.00
C VAL A 421 -31.27 10.34 -12.19
N PHE A 422 -32.53 10.75 -11.98
CA PHE A 422 -33.52 10.90 -13.03
C PHE A 422 -33.14 11.99 -14.05
N GLY A 423 -32.55 13.10 -13.61
CA GLY A 423 -32.05 14.14 -14.51
C GLY A 423 -31.05 13.58 -15.53
N VAL A 424 -30.06 12.81 -15.06
CA VAL A 424 -29.10 12.11 -15.94
C VAL A 424 -29.79 11.08 -16.85
N ALA A 425 -30.74 10.31 -16.31
CA ALA A 425 -31.50 9.34 -17.10
C ALA A 425 -32.34 9.98 -18.21
N SER A 426 -32.76 11.23 -18.01
CA SER A 426 -33.56 12.03 -18.94
C SER A 426 -32.71 12.80 -19.95
N GLY A 427 -31.37 12.74 -19.83
CA GLY A 427 -30.44 13.44 -20.71
C GLY A 427 -30.17 14.89 -20.31
N GLU A 428 -30.48 15.30 -19.08
CA GLU A 428 -30.12 16.63 -18.59
C GLU A 428 -28.60 16.77 -18.50
N ALA A 429 -28.09 17.89 -19.00
CA ALA A 429 -26.69 18.25 -18.83
C ALA A 429 -26.41 18.65 -17.38
N LEU A 430 -25.35 18.11 -16.81
CA LEU A 430 -24.88 18.46 -15.46
C LEU A 430 -23.69 19.40 -15.55
N ALA A 431 -23.64 20.41 -14.67
CA ALA A 431 -22.49 21.28 -14.52
C ALA A 431 -22.15 21.51 -13.05
N ALA A 432 -20.86 21.54 -12.73
CA ALA A 432 -20.33 21.91 -11.43
C ALA A 432 -19.42 23.14 -11.59
N GLY A 433 -19.95 24.32 -11.26
CA GLY A 433 -19.32 25.58 -11.64
C GLY A 433 -19.23 25.71 -13.17
N ASP A 434 -18.06 26.06 -13.69
CA ASP A 434 -17.82 26.19 -15.14
C ASP A 434 -17.56 24.84 -15.85
N ARG A 435 -17.58 23.72 -15.11
CA ARG A 435 -17.23 22.41 -15.65
C ARG A 435 -18.47 21.60 -16.02
N ALA A 436 -18.56 21.20 -17.28
CA ALA A 436 -19.53 20.22 -17.74
C ALA A 436 -19.18 18.81 -17.25
N ILE A 437 -20.17 18.08 -16.75
CA ILE A 437 -20.05 16.69 -16.32
C ILE A 437 -20.87 15.81 -17.26
N GLU A 438 -20.17 14.93 -17.97
CA GLU A 438 -20.77 14.06 -18.98
C GLU A 438 -20.91 12.63 -18.44
N ILE A 439 -22.11 12.31 -17.96
CA ILE A 439 -22.46 10.93 -17.60
C ILE A 439 -23.27 10.34 -18.76
N PRO A 440 -22.92 9.15 -19.28
CA PRO A 440 -23.69 8.53 -20.34
C PRO A 440 -25.14 8.28 -19.92
N GLY A 441 -26.12 8.69 -20.73
CA GLY A 441 -27.55 8.56 -20.40
C GLY A 441 -27.98 7.12 -20.09
N TRP A 442 -27.38 6.12 -20.76
CA TRP A 442 -27.63 4.70 -20.45
C TRP A 442 -27.24 4.34 -19.01
N ALA A 443 -26.17 4.94 -18.47
CA ALA A 443 -25.74 4.70 -17.10
C ALA A 443 -26.74 5.32 -16.10
N GLY A 444 -27.28 6.51 -16.42
CA GLY A 444 -28.37 7.13 -15.66
C GLY A 444 -29.63 6.25 -15.64
N VAL A 445 -30.07 5.75 -16.80
CA VAL A 445 -31.25 4.86 -16.90
C VAL A 445 -31.03 3.55 -16.15
N ALA A 446 -29.85 2.94 -16.28
CA ALA A 446 -29.50 1.72 -15.56
C ALA A 446 -29.51 1.95 -14.04
N ALA A 447 -28.87 3.03 -13.58
CA ALA A 447 -28.84 3.40 -12.17
C ALA A 447 -30.24 3.64 -11.61
N LEU A 448 -31.05 4.46 -12.28
CA LEU A 448 -32.42 4.75 -11.87
C LEU A 448 -33.25 3.47 -11.74
N THR A 449 -33.16 2.57 -12.73
CA THR A 449 -33.89 1.29 -12.72
C THR A 449 -33.49 0.43 -11.52
N MET A 450 -32.18 0.29 -11.27
CA MET A 450 -31.67 -0.45 -10.12
C MET A 450 -32.14 0.16 -8.79
N LEU A 451 -32.12 1.50 -8.67
CA LEU A 451 -32.57 2.21 -7.47
C LEU A 451 -34.08 2.08 -7.24
N LEU A 452 -34.91 2.11 -8.28
CA LEU A 452 -36.36 1.90 -8.14
C LEU A 452 -36.68 0.48 -7.66
N ILE A 453 -36.00 -0.54 -8.21
CA ILE A 453 -36.14 -1.93 -7.73
C ILE A 453 -35.64 -2.05 -6.28
N ALA A 454 -34.52 -1.42 -5.96
CA ALA A 454 -34.00 -1.36 -4.59
C ALA A 454 -34.97 -0.65 -3.62
N ALA A 455 -35.71 0.36 -4.10
CA ALA A 455 -36.73 1.06 -3.31
C ALA A 455 -37.95 0.17 -3.02
N ILE A 456 -38.42 -0.61 -4.00
CA ILE A 456 -39.48 -1.63 -3.80
C ILE A 456 -39.01 -2.66 -2.78
N ALA A 457 -37.80 -3.21 -2.96
CA ALA A 457 -37.23 -4.17 -2.03
C ALA A 457 -37.09 -3.58 -0.61
N THR A 458 -36.72 -2.30 -0.51
CA THR A 458 -36.61 -1.56 0.76
C THR A 458 -37.91 -1.49 1.52
N ALA A 459 -38.99 -1.04 0.87
CA ALA A 459 -40.29 -1.03 1.51
C ALA A 459 -40.71 -2.47 1.88
N PHE A 460 -40.51 -3.44 1.00
CA PHE A 460 -40.88 -4.83 1.27
C PHE A 460 -40.21 -5.40 2.53
N TYR A 461 -38.87 -5.39 2.60
CA TYR A 461 -38.18 -6.00 3.75
C TYR A 461 -38.42 -5.21 5.05
N ALA A 462 -38.63 -3.90 4.98
CA ALA A 462 -38.87 -3.06 6.16
C ALA A 462 -40.26 -3.34 6.76
N PHE A 463 -41.29 -3.46 5.92
CA PHE A 463 -42.62 -3.85 6.38
C PHE A 463 -42.71 -5.32 6.77
N LYS A 464 -42.00 -6.23 6.07
CA LYS A 464 -41.82 -7.63 6.52
C LYS A 464 -41.29 -7.66 7.95
N LEU A 465 -40.24 -6.90 8.22
CA LEU A 465 -39.59 -6.81 9.53
C LEU A 465 -40.58 -6.38 10.62
N TYR A 466 -41.37 -5.33 10.37
CA TYR A 466 -42.39 -4.86 11.31
C TYR A 466 -43.50 -5.91 11.53
N LEU A 467 -44.10 -6.42 10.45
CA LEU A 467 -45.24 -7.35 10.51
C LEU A 467 -44.87 -8.65 11.22
N ARG A 468 -43.69 -9.22 10.95
CA ARG A 468 -43.24 -10.46 11.60
C ARG A 468 -42.91 -10.28 13.07
N THR A 469 -42.48 -9.09 13.48
CA THR A 469 -42.06 -8.79 14.85
C THR A 469 -43.22 -8.44 15.76
N PHE A 470 -44.10 -7.52 15.33
CA PHE A 470 -45.06 -6.86 16.21
C PHE A 470 -46.51 -7.34 16.02
N GLU A 471 -46.87 -7.80 14.83
CA GLU A 471 -48.23 -8.21 14.49
C GLU A 471 -48.37 -9.75 14.52
N GLY A 472 -49.62 -10.24 14.40
CA GLY A 472 -49.93 -11.66 14.45
C GLY A 472 -49.87 -12.28 15.85
N GLU A 473 -49.90 -13.62 15.91
CA GLU A 473 -49.81 -14.36 17.16
C GLU A 473 -48.36 -14.46 17.67
N PRO A 474 -48.13 -14.45 19.00
CA PRO A 474 -46.81 -14.72 19.58
C PRO A 474 -46.29 -16.10 19.19
N ARG A 475 -45.05 -16.16 18.70
CA ARG A 475 -44.37 -17.43 18.33
C ARG A 475 -43.29 -17.86 19.33
N SER A 476 -43.01 -17.03 20.34
CA SER A 476 -42.11 -17.37 21.45
C SER A 476 -42.91 -17.72 22.69
N GLU A 477 -42.44 -18.73 23.43
CA GLU A 477 -42.98 -19.12 24.74
C GLU A 477 -42.52 -18.19 25.87
N VAL A 478 -41.47 -17.38 25.63
CA VAL A 478 -40.90 -16.48 26.64
C VAL A 478 -41.76 -15.23 26.78
N GLU A 479 -42.17 -14.93 28.01
CA GLU A 479 -42.88 -13.67 28.28
C GLU A 479 -41.92 -12.47 28.14
N PRO A 480 -42.26 -11.47 27.30
CA PRO A 480 -41.38 -10.32 27.09
C PRO A 480 -41.15 -9.49 28.36
N LYS A 481 -39.88 -9.25 28.69
CA LYS A 481 -39.46 -8.33 29.75
C LYS A 481 -39.86 -6.89 29.43
N ALA A 482 -40.16 -6.12 30.48
CA ALA A 482 -40.44 -4.69 30.34
C ALA A 482 -39.17 -3.90 29.93
N VAL A 483 -39.34 -2.95 29.01
CA VAL A 483 -38.25 -2.09 28.53
C VAL A 483 -38.24 -0.78 29.34
N GLY A 484 -37.12 -0.52 30.03
CA GLY A 484 -36.97 0.65 30.89
C GLY A 484 -36.83 1.99 30.17
N ARG A 485 -36.95 3.09 30.93
CA ARG A 485 -36.89 4.48 30.40
C ARG A 485 -35.57 4.83 29.69
N SER A 486 -34.45 4.26 30.13
CA SER A 486 -33.15 4.48 29.48
C SER A 486 -33.12 3.98 28.03
N MET A 487 -33.94 2.98 27.70
CA MET A 487 -34.07 2.45 26.35
C MET A 487 -35.22 3.12 25.58
N THR A 488 -36.37 3.39 26.21
CA THR A 488 -37.52 3.97 25.49
C THR A 488 -37.36 5.45 25.14
N LEU A 489 -36.70 6.26 25.98
CA LEU A 489 -36.49 7.69 25.72
C LEU A 489 -35.68 7.93 24.43
N PRO A 490 -34.51 7.28 24.20
CA PRO A 490 -33.81 7.34 22.93
C PRO A 490 -34.69 7.01 21.71
N LEU A 491 -35.56 5.99 21.81
CA LEU A 491 -36.44 5.60 20.70
C LEU A 491 -37.46 6.70 20.36
N VAL A 492 -38.01 7.37 21.36
CA VAL A 492 -38.96 8.47 21.13
C VAL A 492 -38.27 9.66 20.46
N VAL A 493 -37.10 10.06 20.95
CA VAL A 493 -36.34 11.18 20.38
C VAL A 493 -35.95 10.89 18.93
N LEU A 494 -35.46 9.68 18.64
CA LEU A 494 -35.09 9.26 17.29
C LEU A 494 -36.31 9.13 16.37
N ALA A 495 -37.48 8.74 16.89
CA ALA A 495 -38.74 8.71 16.13
C ALA A 495 -39.18 10.11 15.71
N VAL A 496 -39.08 11.10 16.61
CA VAL A 496 -39.34 12.50 16.26
C VAL A 496 -38.37 12.99 15.19
N GLY A 497 -37.07 12.69 15.33
CA GLY A 497 -36.06 13.03 14.32
C GLY A 497 -36.32 12.37 12.96
N SER A 498 -36.83 11.13 12.94
CA SER A 498 -37.16 10.39 11.71
C SER A 498 -38.34 10.99 10.93
N ILE A 499 -39.11 11.89 11.56
CA ILE A 499 -40.16 12.69 10.92
C ILE A 499 -39.61 14.09 10.61
N ALA A 500 -39.13 14.78 11.65
CA ALA A 500 -38.80 16.20 11.60
C ALA A 500 -37.56 16.54 10.76
N ALA A 501 -36.53 15.68 10.74
CA ALA A 501 -35.26 16.01 10.07
C ALA A 501 -35.41 16.24 8.56
N GLY A 502 -36.43 15.66 7.93
CA GLY A 502 -36.68 15.87 6.50
C GLY A 502 -37.17 17.27 6.15
N TYR A 503 -37.86 17.92 7.08
CA TYR A 503 -38.44 19.25 6.87
C TYR A 503 -37.36 20.35 6.80
N LEU A 504 -36.14 20.06 7.25
CA LEU A 504 -34.97 20.96 7.14
C LEU A 504 -34.57 21.23 5.68
N TRP A 505 -35.06 20.46 4.72
CA TRP A 505 -34.77 20.66 3.29
C TRP A 505 -35.84 21.49 2.56
N LEU A 506 -36.95 21.80 3.22
CA LEU A 506 -38.02 22.55 2.59
C LEU A 506 -37.62 24.02 2.40
N PRO A 507 -38.01 24.64 1.26
CA PRO A 507 -37.81 26.07 1.01
C PRO A 507 -38.85 26.88 1.79
N VAL A 508 -38.72 26.86 3.12
CA VAL A 508 -39.54 27.65 4.04
C VAL A 508 -38.62 28.68 4.69
N GLU A 509 -39.07 29.93 4.71
CA GLU A 509 -38.36 31.05 5.32
C GLU A 509 -37.93 30.69 6.76
N GLY A 510 -36.61 30.71 7.01
CA GLY A 510 -35.99 30.31 8.28
C GLY A 510 -35.50 28.85 8.38
N MET A 511 -35.93 27.94 7.49
CA MET A 511 -35.41 26.55 7.40
C MET A 511 -34.46 26.33 6.20
N GLU A 512 -34.54 27.20 5.18
CA GLU A 512 -33.68 27.19 3.98
C GLU A 512 -32.18 27.19 4.29
N TYR A 513 -31.82 27.88 5.37
CA TYR A 513 -30.46 28.05 5.84
C TYR A 513 -29.69 26.72 5.92
N PHE A 514 -30.31 25.63 6.37
CA PHE A 514 -29.64 24.34 6.45
C PHE A 514 -29.24 23.80 5.07
N ALA A 515 -30.18 23.81 4.12
CA ALA A 515 -29.95 23.30 2.78
C ALA A 515 -28.96 24.19 2.01
N GLU A 516 -29.05 25.52 2.15
CA GLU A 516 -28.12 26.47 1.54
C GLU A 516 -26.70 26.34 2.10
N SER A 517 -26.57 26.28 3.43
CA SER A 517 -25.29 26.11 4.10
C SER A 517 -24.60 24.79 3.69
N LEU A 518 -25.38 23.71 3.57
CA LEU A 518 -24.85 22.43 3.10
C LEU A 518 -24.41 22.49 1.64
N ARG A 519 -25.24 23.07 0.75
CA ARG A 519 -24.89 23.26 -0.68
C ARG A 519 -23.68 24.17 -0.88
N ALA A 520 -23.50 25.18 -0.04
CA ALA A 520 -22.33 26.06 -0.10
C ALA A 520 -21.03 25.35 0.34
N SER A 521 -21.13 24.26 1.11
CA SER A 521 -19.99 23.53 1.65
C SER A 521 -19.43 22.44 0.74
N VAL A 522 -20.14 22.12 -0.34
CA VAL A 522 -19.76 21.11 -1.32
C VAL A 522 -19.95 21.64 -2.74
N LEU A 523 -19.08 21.25 -3.64
CA LEU A 523 -19.29 21.50 -5.07
C LEU A 523 -20.23 20.44 -5.65
N ASP A 524 -21.53 20.77 -5.72
CA ASP A 524 -22.54 19.95 -6.38
C ASP A 524 -22.50 20.11 -7.91
N ALA A 525 -22.92 19.06 -8.61
CA ALA A 525 -23.27 19.12 -10.02
C ALA A 525 -24.79 19.34 -10.15
N LEU A 526 -25.17 20.51 -10.66
CA LEU A 526 -26.56 20.90 -10.83
C LEU A 526 -27.00 20.73 -12.29
N PRO A 527 -28.27 20.37 -12.54
CA PRO A 527 -28.82 20.32 -13.90
C PRO A 527 -28.89 21.73 -14.50
N VAL A 528 -28.54 21.85 -15.79
CA VAL A 528 -28.53 23.12 -16.54
C VAL A 528 -29.94 23.56 -16.95
N GLU A 529 -30.86 22.62 -17.18
CA GLU A 529 -32.27 22.86 -17.46
C GLU A 529 -33.12 22.05 -16.48
N GLY A 530 -34.00 22.70 -15.71
CA GLY A 530 -34.80 22.04 -14.67
C GLY A 530 -36.09 21.44 -15.22
N GLY A 531 -36.14 20.12 -15.40
CA GLY A 531 -37.34 19.38 -15.81
C GLY A 531 -37.56 18.10 -15.00
N GLY A 532 -38.80 17.58 -14.95
CA GLY A 532 -39.05 16.18 -14.55
C GLY A 532 -39.08 15.83 -13.05
N GLY A 533 -38.85 16.77 -12.14
CA GLY A 533 -38.81 16.48 -10.69
C GLY A 533 -40.06 15.83 -10.11
N MET A 534 -41.25 16.21 -10.60
CA MET A 534 -42.51 15.59 -10.17
C MET A 534 -42.61 14.12 -10.58
N LEU A 535 -42.07 13.73 -11.74
CA LEU A 535 -42.14 12.35 -12.21
C LEU A 535 -41.22 11.44 -11.39
N ALA A 536 -40.00 11.88 -11.07
CA ALA A 536 -39.08 11.15 -10.19
C ALA A 536 -39.72 10.86 -8.82
N MET A 537 -40.40 11.87 -8.25
CA MET A 537 -41.13 11.74 -6.98
C MET A 537 -42.31 10.77 -7.06
N ILE A 538 -43.09 10.81 -8.14
CA ILE A 538 -44.18 9.86 -8.38
C ILE A 538 -43.62 8.44 -8.47
N LEU A 539 -42.55 8.22 -9.22
CA LEU A 539 -41.91 6.91 -9.39
C LEU A 539 -41.37 6.38 -8.06
N GLY A 540 -40.68 7.21 -7.28
CA GLY A 540 -40.17 6.85 -5.96
C GLY A 540 -41.27 6.47 -4.97
N THR A 541 -42.35 7.28 -4.93
CA THR A 541 -43.52 7.01 -4.07
C THR A 541 -44.25 5.74 -4.50
N ALA A 542 -44.46 5.55 -5.81
CA ALA A 542 -45.10 4.35 -6.35
C ALA A 542 -44.29 3.09 -6.01
N ALA A 543 -42.95 3.15 -6.11
CA ALA A 543 -42.07 2.05 -5.73
C ALA A 543 -42.20 1.69 -4.24
N ALA A 544 -42.25 2.69 -3.35
CA ALA A 544 -42.44 2.46 -1.91
C ALA A 544 -43.81 1.84 -1.58
N LEU A 545 -44.88 2.37 -2.18
CA LEU A 545 -46.24 1.85 -1.99
C LEU A 545 -46.41 0.44 -2.55
N LEU A 546 -45.77 0.14 -3.68
CA LEU A 546 -45.78 -1.21 -4.27
C LEU A 546 -45.09 -2.22 -3.33
N GLY A 547 -43.90 -1.91 -2.82
CA GLY A 547 -43.20 -2.78 -1.88
C GLY A 547 -43.98 -3.01 -0.57
N LEU A 548 -44.61 -1.96 -0.04
CA LEU A 548 -45.54 -2.07 1.10
C LEU A 548 -46.73 -2.98 0.78
N GLY A 549 -47.39 -2.77 -0.36
CA GLY A 549 -48.55 -3.57 -0.78
C GLY A 549 -48.21 -5.05 -0.90
N ILE A 550 -47.07 -5.38 -1.50
CA ILE A 550 -46.58 -6.77 -1.62
C ILE A 550 -46.30 -7.36 -0.23
N ALA A 551 -45.59 -6.64 0.65
CA ALA A 551 -45.29 -7.13 2.00
C ALA A 551 -46.56 -7.37 2.82
N PHE A 552 -47.51 -6.44 2.78
CA PHE A 552 -48.78 -6.58 3.50
C PHE A 552 -49.62 -7.74 2.95
N GLY A 553 -49.71 -7.90 1.63
CA GLY A 553 -50.41 -9.02 1.02
C GLY A 553 -49.79 -10.39 1.31
N MET A 554 -48.47 -10.44 1.56
CA MET A 554 -47.76 -11.68 1.85
C MET A 554 -47.71 -12.04 3.34
N TYR A 555 -47.57 -11.05 4.22
CA TYR A 555 -47.26 -11.30 5.64
C TYR A 555 -48.40 -10.98 6.60
N ARG A 556 -49.46 -10.28 6.16
CA ARG A 556 -50.62 -10.06 7.03
C ARG A 556 -51.29 -11.40 7.37
N GLY A 557 -51.23 -11.78 8.64
CA GLY A 557 -51.80 -13.04 9.12
C GLY A 557 -51.00 -14.29 8.76
N ALA A 558 -49.79 -14.15 8.19
CA ALA A 558 -48.93 -15.28 7.89
C ALA A 558 -48.30 -15.88 9.16
N THR A 559 -48.54 -17.17 9.40
CA THR A 559 -47.91 -17.93 10.49
C THR A 559 -46.44 -18.19 10.19
N GLU A 560 -46.15 -18.68 8.99
CA GLU A 560 -44.81 -19.00 8.48
C GLU A 560 -44.29 -17.95 7.49
N ASP A 561 -42.99 -18.00 7.18
CA ASP A 561 -42.42 -17.18 6.11
C ASP A 561 -42.80 -17.78 4.73
N PRO A 562 -43.54 -17.07 3.87
CA PRO A 562 -43.92 -17.59 2.55
C PRO A 562 -42.78 -17.59 1.53
N LEU A 563 -41.67 -16.89 1.77
CA LEU A 563 -40.60 -16.73 0.78
C LEU A 563 -39.91 -18.03 0.36
N PRO A 564 -39.53 -18.96 1.27
CA PRO A 564 -38.92 -20.23 0.88
C PRO A 564 -39.78 -21.01 -0.12
N ASN A 565 -41.10 -21.05 0.10
CA ASN A 565 -42.03 -21.78 -0.77
C ASN A 565 -42.29 -21.05 -2.10
N LYS A 566 -42.35 -19.71 -2.09
CA LYS A 566 -42.65 -18.92 -3.29
C LYS A 566 -41.45 -18.72 -4.22
N LEU A 567 -40.25 -18.56 -3.67
CA LEU A 567 -39.03 -18.27 -4.44
C LEU A 567 -38.10 -19.50 -4.60
N GLY A 568 -38.26 -20.54 -3.78
CA GLY A 568 -37.46 -21.77 -3.87
C GLY A 568 -35.96 -21.51 -3.85
N LYS A 569 -35.25 -22.00 -4.88
CA LYS A 569 -33.79 -21.83 -5.04
C LYS A 569 -33.32 -20.37 -5.04
N ALA A 570 -34.15 -19.44 -5.51
CA ALA A 570 -33.79 -18.02 -5.46
C ALA A 570 -33.72 -17.52 -4.01
N ASN A 571 -34.60 -18.00 -3.13
CA ASN A 571 -34.53 -17.68 -1.70
C ASN A 571 -33.26 -18.24 -1.06
N GLU A 572 -32.91 -19.49 -1.37
CA GLU A 572 -31.67 -20.12 -0.86
C GLU A 572 -30.42 -19.33 -1.27
N LEU A 573 -30.36 -18.88 -2.54
CA LEU A 573 -29.26 -18.07 -3.04
C LEU A 573 -29.19 -16.70 -2.34
N LEU A 574 -30.32 -16.04 -2.13
CA LEU A 574 -30.39 -14.75 -1.41
C LEU A 574 -30.01 -14.91 0.06
N MET A 575 -30.46 -15.98 0.73
CA MET A 575 -30.05 -16.31 2.09
C MET A 575 -28.55 -16.57 2.19
N ALA A 576 -27.94 -17.14 1.15
CA ALA A 576 -26.50 -17.36 1.02
C ALA A 576 -25.72 -16.13 0.53
N ASN A 577 -26.27 -14.91 0.63
CA ASN A 577 -25.65 -13.66 0.18
C ASN A 577 -25.20 -13.69 -1.30
N LEU A 578 -25.98 -14.34 -2.17
CA LEU A 578 -25.64 -14.59 -3.58
C LEU A 578 -24.34 -15.41 -3.80
N GLY A 579 -23.84 -16.09 -2.76
CA GLY A 579 -22.59 -16.84 -2.82
C GLY A 579 -21.33 -15.97 -2.85
N ILE A 580 -21.43 -14.66 -2.56
CA ILE A 580 -20.30 -13.72 -2.65
C ILE A 580 -19.19 -14.06 -1.64
N ASP A 581 -19.55 -14.51 -0.44
CA ASP A 581 -18.58 -14.99 0.55
C ASP A 581 -17.79 -16.22 0.03
N THR A 582 -18.47 -17.12 -0.66
CA THR A 582 -17.84 -18.29 -1.30
C THR A 582 -16.93 -17.87 -2.44
N LEU A 583 -17.34 -16.88 -3.24
CA LEU A 583 -16.53 -16.29 -4.30
C LEU A 583 -15.23 -15.72 -3.73
N TYR A 584 -15.28 -14.91 -2.67
CA TYR A 584 -14.09 -14.33 -2.06
C TYR A 584 -13.17 -15.38 -1.45
N ARG A 585 -13.75 -16.42 -0.83
CA ARG A 585 -12.96 -17.55 -0.32
C ARG A 585 -12.19 -18.25 -1.44
N ARG A 586 -12.81 -18.45 -2.61
CA ARG A 586 -12.20 -19.14 -3.75
C ARG A 586 -11.20 -18.28 -4.52
N VAL A 587 -11.52 -17.01 -4.77
CA VAL A 587 -10.72 -16.12 -5.62
C VAL A 587 -9.57 -15.48 -4.86
N PHE A 588 -9.77 -15.11 -3.59
CA PHE A 588 -8.75 -14.40 -2.80
C PHE A 588 -8.18 -15.29 -1.69
N ILE A 589 -9.01 -15.76 -0.75
CA ILE A 589 -8.50 -16.36 0.49
C ILE A 589 -7.75 -17.68 0.22
N ALA A 590 -8.27 -18.58 -0.61
CA ALA A 590 -7.65 -19.88 -0.87
C ALA A 590 -6.31 -19.76 -1.64
N PRO A 591 -6.18 -18.94 -2.71
CA PRO A 591 -4.90 -18.70 -3.36
C PRO A 591 -3.86 -18.08 -2.43
N PHE A 592 -4.21 -17.04 -1.65
CA PHE A 592 -3.29 -16.45 -0.68
C PHE A 592 -2.89 -17.45 0.42
N GLY A 593 -3.81 -18.31 0.87
CA GLY A 593 -3.50 -19.40 1.79
C GLY A 593 -2.55 -20.44 1.18
N ALA A 594 -2.65 -20.72 -0.12
CA ALA A 594 -1.71 -21.58 -0.83
C ALA A 594 -0.32 -20.95 -0.94
N ILE A 595 -0.25 -19.66 -1.31
CA ILE A 595 1.02 -18.90 -1.36
C ILE A 595 1.67 -18.87 0.03
N SER A 596 0.92 -18.59 1.09
CA SER A 596 1.44 -18.56 2.45
C SER A 596 2.02 -19.93 2.88
N ARG A 597 1.34 -21.04 2.55
CA ARG A 597 1.87 -22.39 2.80
C ARG A 597 3.13 -22.67 1.98
N PHE A 598 3.17 -22.22 0.73
CA PHE A 598 4.34 -22.36 -0.13
C PHE A 598 5.54 -21.58 0.45
N VAL A 599 5.36 -20.30 0.79
CA VAL A 599 6.41 -19.47 1.39
C VAL A 599 6.93 -20.08 2.69
N ARG A 600 6.03 -20.56 3.56
CA ARG A 600 6.41 -21.28 4.78
C ARG A 600 7.21 -22.55 4.50
N SER A 601 6.81 -23.34 3.49
CA SER A 601 7.54 -24.56 3.09
C SER A 601 8.91 -24.20 2.57
N PHE A 602 9.00 -23.21 1.68
CA PHE A 602 10.25 -22.74 1.10
C PHE A 602 11.23 -22.22 2.16
N ASP A 603 10.75 -21.42 3.10
CA ASP A 603 11.55 -20.92 4.22
C ASP A 603 12.10 -22.09 5.06
N ARG A 604 11.24 -23.03 5.47
CA ARG A 604 11.64 -24.17 6.31
C ARG A 604 12.50 -25.21 5.57
N GLU A 605 12.27 -25.44 4.30
CA GLU A 605 12.90 -26.57 3.56
C GLU A 605 14.08 -26.12 2.71
N THR A 606 14.11 -24.86 2.26
CA THR A 606 15.19 -24.33 1.43
C THR A 606 16.08 -23.39 2.24
N VAL A 607 15.51 -22.35 2.87
CA VAL A 607 16.31 -21.35 3.59
C VAL A 607 16.96 -21.98 4.83
N ASP A 608 16.19 -22.67 5.68
CA ASP A 608 16.73 -23.33 6.87
C ASP A 608 17.71 -24.46 6.51
N ALA A 609 17.41 -25.23 5.44
CA ALA A 609 18.33 -26.27 4.98
C ALA A 609 19.67 -25.69 4.50
N LEU A 610 19.64 -24.62 3.71
CA LEU A 610 20.83 -24.00 3.14
C LEU A 610 21.67 -23.29 4.20
N PHE A 611 21.04 -22.52 5.09
CA PHE A 611 21.74 -21.64 6.02
C PHE A 611 21.99 -22.26 7.41
N VAL A 612 21.26 -23.30 7.79
CA VAL A 612 21.42 -23.96 9.09
C VAL A 612 21.86 -25.41 8.91
N ALA A 613 21.13 -26.22 8.14
CA ALA A 613 21.37 -27.66 8.07
C ALA A 613 22.71 -28.01 7.38
N ILE A 614 23.04 -27.38 6.24
CA ILE A 614 24.29 -27.63 5.53
C ILE A 614 25.50 -27.18 6.37
N PRO A 615 25.58 -25.95 6.91
CA PRO A 615 26.68 -25.57 7.79
C PRO A 615 26.80 -26.48 9.01
N ALA A 616 25.68 -26.86 9.63
CA ALA A 616 25.70 -27.80 10.75
C ALA A 616 26.18 -29.20 10.36
N LEU A 617 25.91 -29.65 9.13
CA LEU A 617 26.43 -30.92 8.60
C LEU A 617 27.93 -30.83 8.35
N VAL A 618 28.40 -29.76 7.70
CA VAL A 618 29.82 -29.52 7.44
C VAL A 618 30.60 -29.41 8.75
N ALA A 619 30.09 -28.66 9.73
CA ALA A 619 30.71 -28.52 11.04
C ALA A 619 30.76 -29.87 11.79
N ARG A 620 29.66 -30.64 11.82
CA ARG A 620 29.63 -31.96 12.46
C ARG A 620 30.53 -32.97 11.75
N GLY A 621 30.55 -32.96 10.41
CA GLY A 621 31.41 -33.83 9.60
C GLY A 621 32.89 -33.49 9.77
N GLY A 622 33.24 -32.21 9.75
CA GLY A 622 34.58 -31.71 10.02
C GLY A 622 35.04 -32.05 11.43
N ALA A 623 34.21 -31.80 12.44
CA ALA A 623 34.49 -32.19 13.82
C ALA A 623 34.71 -33.70 13.93
N TRP A 624 33.81 -34.52 13.36
CA TRP A 624 33.96 -35.97 13.35
C TRP A 624 35.28 -36.41 12.71
N ALA A 625 35.69 -35.82 11.58
CA ALA A 625 36.94 -36.14 10.90
C ALA A 625 38.17 -35.76 11.75
N VAL A 626 38.16 -34.56 12.34
CA VAL A 626 39.26 -34.08 13.20
C VAL A 626 39.40 -34.94 14.45
N THR A 627 38.30 -35.32 15.10
CA THR A 627 38.34 -36.17 16.30
C THR A 627 38.92 -37.55 15.99
N ARG A 628 38.74 -38.09 14.78
CA ARG A 628 39.33 -39.39 14.38
C ARG A 628 40.84 -39.34 14.16
N LEU A 629 41.42 -38.16 13.87
CA LEU A 629 42.87 -37.99 13.82
C LEU A 629 43.52 -38.09 15.21
N GLN A 630 42.75 -37.87 16.28
CA GLN A 630 43.19 -38.01 17.67
C GLN A 630 42.73 -39.34 18.26
N SER A 631 43.42 -40.44 17.92
CA SER A 631 43.10 -41.79 18.41
C SER A 631 43.59 -42.11 19.83
N GLY A 632 44.31 -41.19 20.48
CA GLY A 632 44.97 -41.41 21.78
C GLY A 632 46.20 -42.32 21.74
N VAL A 633 46.54 -42.86 20.57
CA VAL A 633 47.73 -43.70 20.36
C VAL A 633 48.94 -42.80 20.09
N VAL A 634 49.91 -42.78 21.02
CA VAL A 634 51.09 -41.90 20.98
C VAL A 634 51.89 -42.05 19.68
N HIS A 635 52.04 -43.29 19.18
CA HIS A 635 52.78 -43.54 17.94
C HIS A 635 52.14 -42.87 16.72
N ALA A 636 50.80 -42.88 16.62
CA ALA A 636 50.09 -42.25 15.50
C ALA A 636 50.25 -40.72 15.53
N GLN A 637 50.24 -40.13 16.73
CA GLN A 637 50.49 -38.69 16.91
C GLN A 637 51.93 -38.32 16.53
N GLY A 638 52.91 -39.14 16.93
CA GLY A 638 54.31 -38.97 16.53
C GLY A 638 54.48 -39.01 15.01
N THR A 639 53.83 -39.95 14.32
CA THR A 639 53.86 -40.02 12.84
C THR A 639 53.26 -38.78 12.20
N LEU A 640 52.13 -38.27 12.71
CA LEU A 640 51.49 -37.06 12.18
C LEU A 640 52.40 -35.84 12.31
N ILE A 641 53.09 -35.69 13.44
CA ILE A 641 54.08 -34.62 13.66
C ILE A 641 55.23 -34.78 12.68
N ALA A 642 55.78 -35.99 12.51
CA ALA A 642 56.87 -36.24 11.59
C ALA A 642 56.50 -35.90 10.14
N VAL A 643 55.30 -36.30 9.68
CA VAL A 643 54.79 -35.94 8.35
C VAL A 643 54.61 -34.42 8.22
N GLY A 644 54.08 -33.75 9.23
CA GLY A 644 53.95 -32.29 9.24
C GLY A 644 55.30 -31.58 9.13
N VAL A 645 56.31 -32.04 9.88
CA VAL A 645 57.68 -31.53 9.80
C VAL A 645 58.29 -31.81 8.43
N LEU A 646 58.10 -33.00 7.86
CA LEU A 646 58.59 -33.34 6.52
C LEU A 646 57.94 -32.48 5.42
N LEU A 647 56.65 -32.18 5.53
CA LEU A 647 55.95 -31.31 4.58
C LEU A 647 56.42 -29.87 4.68
N LEU A 648 56.60 -29.35 5.90
CA LEU A 648 57.18 -28.02 6.11
C LEU A 648 58.62 -27.98 5.60
N PHE A 649 59.42 -28.99 5.90
CA PHE A 649 60.79 -29.10 5.38
C PHE A 649 60.78 -29.14 3.86
N GLY A 650 59.95 -29.97 3.24
CA GLY A 650 59.79 -30.04 1.78
C GLY A 650 59.37 -28.70 1.16
N PHE A 651 58.50 -27.95 1.83
CA PHE A 651 58.11 -26.61 1.40
C PHE A 651 59.29 -25.64 1.35
N TYR A 652 60.22 -25.70 2.32
CA TYR A 652 61.42 -24.85 2.36
C TYR A 652 62.62 -25.43 1.57
N PHE A 653 62.62 -26.73 1.29
CA PHE A 653 63.72 -27.44 0.64
C PHE A 653 63.81 -27.13 -0.86
N TYR A 654 62.71 -26.76 -1.50
CA TYR A 654 62.67 -26.36 -2.91
C TYR A 654 62.50 -24.83 -3.02
N PRO A 655 63.55 -24.08 -3.44
CA PRO A 655 63.42 -22.64 -3.63
C PRO A 655 62.38 -22.34 -4.70
N ARG A 656 61.48 -21.39 -4.43
CA ARG A 656 60.51 -20.92 -5.42
C ARG A 656 61.09 -19.71 -6.15
N LEU A 657 61.27 -19.87 -7.45
CA LEU A 657 61.67 -18.80 -8.33
C LEU A 657 60.41 -18.08 -8.83
N SER A 658 60.35 -16.77 -8.60
CA SER A 658 59.30 -15.89 -9.13
C SER A 658 59.96 -14.59 -9.54
N TYR A 659 59.63 -14.07 -10.72
CA TYR A 659 60.12 -12.81 -11.23
C TYR A 659 59.02 -12.14 -12.06
N GLU A 660 59.14 -10.82 -12.23
CA GLU A 660 58.27 -10.03 -13.10
C GLU A 660 59.13 -9.24 -14.09
N VAL A 661 58.74 -9.21 -15.36
CA VAL A 661 59.45 -8.44 -16.40
C VAL A 661 58.71 -7.12 -16.60
N ILE A 662 59.40 -6.01 -16.38
CA ILE A 662 58.86 -4.66 -16.51
C ILE A 662 59.54 -3.91 -17.66
N HIS A 663 58.75 -3.15 -18.42
CA HIS A 663 59.25 -2.32 -19.51
C HIS A 663 58.87 -0.86 -19.26
N GLU A 664 59.86 -0.01 -18.94
CA GLU A 664 59.64 1.41 -18.65
C GLU A 664 60.64 2.28 -19.41
N GLY A 665 60.15 3.37 -20.03
CA GLY A 665 61.00 4.41 -20.59
C GLY A 665 61.94 3.96 -21.73
N GLY A 666 61.63 2.86 -22.42
CA GLY A 666 62.50 2.29 -23.45
C GLY A 666 63.66 1.44 -22.90
N SER A 667 63.46 0.85 -21.71
CA SER A 667 64.34 -0.14 -21.12
C SER A 667 63.54 -1.33 -20.57
N SER A 668 64.10 -2.53 -20.64
CA SER A 668 63.54 -3.75 -20.05
C SER A 668 64.26 -4.05 -18.73
N ALA A 669 63.55 -4.48 -17.69
CA ALA A 669 64.13 -4.88 -16.42
C ALA A 669 63.38 -6.09 -15.82
N ILE A 670 64.08 -6.86 -14.99
CA ILE A 670 63.50 -7.95 -14.19
C ILE A 670 63.38 -7.47 -12.75
N LEU A 671 62.21 -7.66 -12.17
CA LEU A 671 61.91 -7.43 -10.77
C LEU A 671 61.84 -8.78 -10.05
N LEU A 672 62.70 -8.94 -9.05
CA LEU A 672 62.73 -10.11 -8.17
C LEU A 672 62.10 -9.70 -6.83
N PRO A 673 61.00 -10.34 -6.40
CA PRO A 673 60.32 -10.00 -5.17
C PRO A 673 61.15 -10.40 -3.94
N GLU A 674 60.85 -9.78 -2.80
CA GLU A 674 61.47 -10.12 -1.52
C GLU A 674 61.11 -11.57 -1.13
N SER A 675 62.12 -12.39 -0.85
CA SER A 675 61.96 -13.79 -0.47
C SER A 675 62.87 -14.13 0.70
N TYR A 676 62.28 -14.57 1.81
CA TYR A 676 63.01 -14.95 3.01
C TYR A 676 63.74 -16.28 2.78
N GLY A 677 65.08 -16.25 2.81
CA GLY A 677 65.91 -17.46 2.72
C GLY A 677 66.16 -17.99 1.31
N THR A 678 65.84 -17.20 0.27
CA THR A 678 66.19 -17.50 -1.13
C THR A 678 67.08 -16.39 -1.69
N ARG A 679 68.23 -16.76 -2.25
CA ARG A 679 69.12 -15.86 -2.97
C ARG A 679 68.85 -15.96 -4.46
N TYR A 680 68.79 -14.82 -5.14
CA TYR A 680 68.72 -14.80 -6.59
C TYR A 680 70.11 -14.58 -7.19
N ARG A 681 70.44 -15.34 -8.24
CA ARG A 681 71.57 -15.06 -9.13
C ARG A 681 71.01 -14.87 -10.54
N VAL A 682 71.55 -13.90 -11.25
CA VAL A 682 71.08 -13.57 -12.60
C VAL A 682 72.28 -13.48 -13.53
N ASP A 683 72.17 -14.22 -14.63
CA ASP A 683 73.08 -14.27 -15.76
C ASP A 683 72.32 -13.66 -16.96
N LEU A 684 72.69 -12.45 -17.36
CA LEU A 684 71.95 -11.62 -18.32
C LEU A 684 72.26 -11.96 -19.77
N ASP A 685 73.44 -12.48 -20.09
CA ASP A 685 73.85 -12.83 -21.46
C ASP A 685 73.92 -14.34 -21.74
N GLY A 686 73.71 -15.17 -20.73
CA GLY A 686 73.70 -16.62 -20.85
C GLY A 686 75.08 -17.23 -21.07
N ASP A 687 76.16 -16.48 -20.78
CA ASP A 687 77.55 -16.92 -20.92
C ASP A 687 78.00 -17.85 -19.78
N GLY A 688 77.15 -18.04 -18.77
CA GLY A 688 77.41 -18.85 -17.58
C GLY A 688 78.09 -18.09 -16.44
N ARG A 689 78.27 -16.77 -16.56
CA ARG A 689 78.81 -15.88 -15.53
C ARG A 689 77.69 -14.96 -15.04
N TYR A 690 77.40 -15.03 -13.74
CA TYR A 690 76.39 -14.17 -13.13
C TYR A 690 76.94 -12.75 -12.97
N GLU A 691 76.34 -11.77 -13.65
CA GLU A 691 76.72 -10.36 -13.47
C GLU A 691 76.17 -9.78 -12.17
N LEU A 692 75.18 -10.44 -11.56
CA LEU A 692 74.72 -10.15 -10.21
C LEU A 692 75.03 -11.32 -9.26
N GLY A 693 76.08 -11.15 -8.44
CA GLY A 693 76.43 -12.06 -7.35
C GLY A 693 75.80 -11.61 -6.02
N ALA A 694 75.07 -12.49 -5.35
CA ALA A 694 74.25 -12.19 -4.17
C ALA A 694 75.06 -11.62 -2.98
N GLU A 695 74.72 -10.42 -2.52
CA GLU A 695 75.06 -9.97 -1.16
C GLU A 695 73.93 -10.38 -0.19
N GLY A 696 74.19 -11.37 0.66
CA GLY A 696 73.34 -11.75 1.80
C GLY A 696 72.05 -12.54 1.49
N PHE A 697 71.46 -13.16 2.53
CA PHE A 697 70.10 -13.75 2.48
C PHE A 697 69.01 -12.72 2.87
N GLU A 698 69.42 -11.50 3.21
CA GLU A 698 68.55 -10.37 3.53
C GLU A 698 68.70 -9.35 2.41
N SER A 699 67.86 -9.44 1.38
CA SER A 699 67.78 -8.41 0.36
C SER A 699 66.32 -8.17 0.00
N GLY A 700 65.88 -6.92 0.12
CA GLY A 700 64.59 -6.47 -0.38
C GLY A 700 64.45 -6.66 -1.90
N PRO A 701 63.33 -6.23 -2.50
CA PRO A 701 63.06 -6.45 -3.91
C PRO A 701 64.19 -5.90 -4.79
N GLN A 702 64.69 -6.72 -5.71
CA GLN A 702 65.80 -6.37 -6.59
C GLN A 702 65.29 -6.07 -8.00
N ARG A 703 65.72 -4.95 -8.58
CA ARG A 703 65.40 -4.56 -9.96
C ARG A 703 66.68 -4.58 -10.81
N ILE A 704 66.69 -5.37 -11.87
CA ILE A 704 67.87 -5.56 -12.74
C ILE A 704 67.52 -5.10 -14.15
N GLN A 705 68.20 -4.07 -14.63
CA GLN A 705 67.95 -3.51 -15.97
C GLN A 705 68.76 -4.29 -17.02
N ILE A 706 68.09 -4.70 -18.10
CA ILE A 706 68.69 -5.47 -19.20
C ILE A 706 69.01 -4.51 -20.35
N ALA A 707 70.29 -4.43 -20.71
CA ALA A 707 70.74 -3.62 -21.84
C ALA A 707 70.66 -4.38 -23.18
N ASN A 708 70.57 -3.64 -24.28
CA ASN A 708 70.56 -4.21 -25.64
C ASN A 708 71.80 -5.05 -26.01
N ALA A 709 72.91 -4.90 -25.29
CA ALA A 709 74.14 -5.65 -25.53
C ALA A 709 74.01 -7.15 -25.18
N HIS A 710 72.99 -7.54 -24.39
CA HIS A 710 72.74 -8.92 -23.97
C HIS A 710 71.75 -9.65 -24.88
N ALA A 711 71.51 -9.12 -26.09
CA ALA A 711 70.64 -9.77 -27.06
C ALA A 711 71.36 -10.95 -27.73
N VAL A 712 70.64 -12.06 -27.89
CA VAL A 712 71.11 -13.24 -28.62
C VAL A 712 71.19 -12.91 -30.10
N GLU A 713 72.38 -13.06 -30.69
CA GLU A 713 72.62 -12.72 -32.09
C GLU A 713 71.76 -13.60 -33.01
N GLY A 714 70.95 -12.96 -33.88
CA GLY A 714 70.07 -13.64 -34.83
C GLY A 714 68.66 -13.99 -34.31
N GLU A 715 68.37 -13.82 -33.01
CA GLU A 715 67.05 -14.07 -32.44
C GLU A 715 66.27 -12.77 -32.15
N TYR A 716 65.06 -12.69 -32.68
CA TYR A 716 64.24 -11.48 -32.60
C TYR A 716 62.76 -11.80 -32.37
N ARG A 717 62.06 -10.86 -31.74
CA ARG A 717 60.60 -10.85 -31.61
C ARG A 717 60.02 -9.65 -32.34
N LEU A 718 58.95 -9.85 -33.08
CA LEU A 718 58.25 -8.75 -33.75
C LEU A 718 57.24 -8.14 -32.78
N LEU A 719 57.48 -6.90 -32.38
CA LEU A 719 56.57 -6.13 -31.54
C LEU A 719 55.69 -5.25 -32.42
N ILE A 720 54.37 -5.44 -32.35
CA ILE A 720 53.39 -4.64 -33.08
C ILE A 720 52.70 -3.70 -32.10
N TYR A 721 52.72 -2.40 -32.41
CA TYR A 721 52.05 -1.35 -31.65
C TYR A 721 50.89 -0.81 -32.51
N PRO A 722 49.66 -1.31 -32.30
CA PRO A 722 48.46 -0.82 -32.98
C PRO A 722 48.19 0.63 -32.58
N ALA A 723 47.81 1.49 -33.53
CA ALA A 723 47.54 2.91 -33.25
C ALA A 723 46.30 3.13 -32.35
N ASP A 724 45.40 2.15 -32.27
CA ASP A 724 44.17 2.17 -31.47
C ASP A 724 44.33 1.61 -30.05
N ARG A 725 45.48 0.99 -29.74
CA ARG A 725 45.88 0.58 -28.38
C ARG A 725 46.97 1.54 -27.90
N GLY A 726 46.82 2.08 -26.69
CA GLY A 726 47.83 2.98 -26.11
C GLY A 726 49.26 2.42 -26.19
N ALA A 727 50.25 3.32 -26.22
CA ALA A 727 51.62 3.05 -26.69
C ALA A 727 52.45 1.99 -25.92
N ASP A 728 51.94 1.41 -24.82
CA ASP A 728 52.76 0.71 -23.83
C ASP A 728 52.61 -0.84 -23.82
N GLU A 729 51.62 -1.42 -24.50
CA GLU A 729 51.46 -2.88 -24.62
C GLU A 729 51.48 -3.36 -26.09
N PRO A 730 52.67 -3.66 -26.65
CA PRO A 730 52.77 -4.26 -27.97
C PRO A 730 52.25 -5.70 -27.98
N ILE A 731 51.74 -6.12 -29.13
CA ILE A 731 51.50 -7.52 -29.43
C ILE A 731 52.83 -8.13 -29.88
N GLU A 732 53.34 -9.07 -29.09
CA GLU A 732 54.57 -9.79 -29.41
C GLU A 732 54.29 -11.02 -30.27
N ILE A 733 55.01 -11.14 -31.38
CA ILE A 733 54.91 -12.27 -32.30
C ILE A 733 56.28 -12.95 -32.41
N ALA A 734 56.30 -14.24 -32.11
CA ALA A 734 57.43 -15.11 -32.39
C ALA A 734 57.54 -15.32 -33.90
N LEU A 735 58.71 -15.01 -34.45
CA LEU A 735 58.99 -15.20 -35.87
C LEU A 735 59.39 -16.66 -36.06
N SER A 736 58.70 -17.35 -36.96
CA SER A 736 59.09 -18.69 -37.41
C SER A 736 59.63 -18.59 -38.83
N GLY A 737 60.46 -19.55 -39.27
CA GLY A 737 60.98 -19.58 -40.65
C GLY A 737 59.90 -19.68 -41.73
N SER A 738 58.63 -19.91 -41.35
CA SER A 738 57.48 -19.92 -42.24
C SER A 738 56.78 -18.55 -42.28
N PRO A 739 56.24 -18.14 -43.44
CA PRO A 739 55.50 -16.88 -43.55
C PRO A 739 54.28 -16.81 -42.63
N THR A 740 54.27 -15.79 -41.79
CA THR A 740 53.22 -15.53 -40.79
C THR A 740 52.33 -14.40 -41.28
N MET A 741 51.03 -14.65 -41.43
CA MET A 741 50.06 -13.64 -41.83
C MET A 741 49.56 -12.86 -40.60
N LEU A 742 49.74 -11.55 -40.60
CA LEU A 742 49.26 -10.66 -39.55
C LEU A 742 47.77 -10.39 -39.75
N THR A 743 46.98 -10.63 -38.71
CA THR A 743 45.54 -10.40 -38.71
C THR A 743 45.22 -8.91 -38.49
N GLU A 744 44.04 -8.48 -38.94
CA GLU A 744 43.54 -7.11 -38.68
C GLU A 744 43.47 -6.79 -37.17
N ARG A 745 43.18 -7.80 -36.34
CA ARG A 745 43.22 -7.66 -34.87
C ARG A 745 44.62 -7.37 -34.33
N GLN A 746 45.67 -7.88 -34.99
CA GLN A 746 47.06 -7.65 -34.59
C GLN A 746 47.58 -6.30 -35.08
N LEU A 747 47.11 -5.84 -36.24
CA LEU A 747 47.53 -4.57 -36.83
C LEU A 747 46.74 -3.37 -36.30
N GLY A 748 45.50 -3.57 -35.84
CA GLY A 748 44.62 -2.51 -35.36
C GLY A 748 43.76 -1.92 -36.46
N SER A 749 42.64 -1.31 -36.08
CA SER A 749 41.57 -0.88 -37.00
C SER A 749 41.94 0.21 -38.02
N HIS A 750 43.10 0.86 -37.85
CA HIS A 750 43.56 2.02 -38.62
C HIS A 750 44.79 1.74 -39.50
N TYR A 751 45.18 0.46 -39.68
CA TYR A 751 46.32 0.11 -40.55
C TYR A 751 46.02 0.33 -42.04
N LEU A 752 44.74 0.37 -42.44
CA LEU A 752 44.29 0.67 -43.80
C LEU A 752 44.08 2.18 -44.00
N PRO A 753 44.43 2.75 -45.18
CA PRO A 753 44.15 4.15 -45.51
C PRO A 753 42.64 4.47 -45.48
N LYS A 754 42.27 5.69 -45.07
CA LYS A 754 40.87 6.16 -45.04
C LYS A 754 40.23 6.01 -46.43
N GLY A 755 39.24 5.13 -46.53
CA GLY A 755 38.49 4.84 -47.77
C GLY A 755 38.77 3.47 -48.40
N ALA A 756 39.81 2.74 -47.96
CA ALA A 756 40.04 1.36 -48.38
C ALA A 756 39.06 0.40 -47.66
N ARG A 757 38.41 -0.51 -48.40
CA ARG A 757 37.53 -1.56 -47.84
C ARG A 757 38.12 -2.95 -48.08
N GLY A 758 38.05 -3.83 -47.07
CA GLY A 758 38.52 -5.22 -47.09
C GLY A 758 39.88 -5.44 -46.41
N SER A 759 40.11 -6.63 -45.84
CA SER A 759 41.38 -7.00 -45.22
C SER A 759 42.45 -7.25 -46.29
N ARG A 760 43.58 -6.52 -46.24
CA ARG A 760 44.74 -6.81 -47.09
C ARG A 760 45.77 -7.57 -46.25
N PRO A 761 46.22 -8.76 -46.67
CA PRO A 761 47.14 -9.56 -45.87
C PRO A 761 48.50 -8.86 -45.79
N VAL A 762 49.00 -8.69 -44.56
CA VAL A 762 50.39 -8.35 -44.31
C VAL A 762 51.08 -9.64 -43.88
N VAL A 763 52.10 -10.05 -44.63
CA VAL A 763 52.84 -11.29 -44.36
C VAL A 763 54.23 -10.92 -43.91
N VAL A 764 54.64 -11.46 -42.76
CA VAL A 764 55.98 -11.27 -42.21
C VAL A 764 56.68 -12.62 -42.16
N TYR A 765 57.95 -12.64 -42.57
CA TYR A 765 58.76 -13.85 -42.50
C TYR A 765 60.24 -13.50 -42.30
N GLN A 766 60.95 -14.42 -41.65
CA GLN A 766 62.36 -14.23 -41.34
C GLN A 766 63.23 -14.39 -42.59
N SER A 767 64.24 -13.53 -42.73
CA SER A 767 65.26 -13.55 -43.78
C SER A 767 66.65 -13.38 -43.16
N GLU A 768 67.72 -13.67 -43.91
CA GLU A 768 69.11 -13.56 -43.40
C GLU A 768 69.48 -12.15 -42.91
N GLU A 769 68.88 -11.10 -43.48
CA GLU A 769 69.19 -9.70 -43.14
C GLU A 769 68.23 -9.10 -42.08
N GLY A 770 67.13 -9.78 -41.74
CA GLY A 770 66.07 -9.26 -40.86
C GLY A 770 64.70 -9.85 -41.17
N VAL A 771 63.62 -9.13 -40.87
CA VAL A 771 62.25 -9.59 -41.18
C VAL A 771 61.75 -8.94 -42.45
N ARG A 772 61.40 -9.75 -43.45
CA ARG A 772 60.70 -9.24 -44.63
C ARG A 772 59.23 -9.09 -44.34
N ILE A 773 58.72 -7.92 -44.68
CA ILE A 773 57.33 -7.53 -44.54
C ILE A 773 56.80 -7.31 -45.95
N ARG A 774 55.90 -8.19 -46.37
CA ARG A 774 55.19 -8.07 -47.64
C ARG A 774 53.79 -7.53 -47.38
N THR A 775 53.46 -6.43 -48.03
CA THR A 775 52.16 -5.77 -47.93
C THR A 775 51.68 -5.36 -49.31
N ASN A 776 50.36 -5.39 -49.51
CA ASN A 776 49.72 -4.92 -50.73
C ASN A 776 48.87 -3.67 -50.46
N LEU A 777 49.27 -2.81 -49.52
CA LEU A 777 48.55 -1.57 -49.20
C LEU A 777 48.72 -0.51 -50.32
N PRO A 778 47.71 0.36 -50.57
CA PRO A 778 47.87 1.49 -51.48
C PRO A 778 49.04 2.37 -51.00
N ASP A 779 49.94 2.75 -51.90
CA ASP A 779 51.17 3.54 -51.65
C ASP A 779 52.31 2.84 -50.89
N GLU A 780 52.09 1.61 -50.39
CA GLU A 780 53.12 0.80 -49.73
C GLU A 780 53.29 -0.60 -50.34
N ASP A 781 52.72 -0.85 -51.53
CA ASP A 781 52.75 -2.15 -52.21
C ASP A 781 54.20 -2.60 -52.49
N GLY A 782 54.56 -3.78 -51.97
CA GLY A 782 55.89 -4.34 -52.11
C GLY A 782 56.38 -5.06 -50.87
N GLU A 783 57.66 -5.44 -50.92
CA GLU A 783 58.36 -6.12 -49.83
C GLU A 783 59.44 -5.20 -49.26
N ARG A 784 59.44 -5.04 -47.94
CA ARG A 784 60.43 -4.24 -47.21
C ARG A 784 61.12 -5.10 -46.14
N THR A 785 62.42 -4.94 -45.98
CA THR A 785 63.18 -5.62 -44.91
C THR A 785 63.26 -4.72 -43.68
N LEU A 786 62.68 -5.16 -42.56
CA LEU A 786 62.86 -4.57 -41.25
C LEU A 786 64.11 -5.15 -40.60
N LEU A 787 65.14 -4.30 -40.45
CA LEU A 787 66.39 -4.68 -39.83
C LEU A 787 66.25 -4.79 -38.29
N PRO A 788 67.05 -5.65 -37.64
CA PRO A 788 67.18 -5.74 -36.19
C PRO A 788 67.27 -4.39 -35.48
N GLY A 789 66.50 -4.21 -34.39
CA GLY A 789 66.51 -3.00 -33.57
C GLY A 789 65.98 -1.74 -34.28
N ARG A 790 65.40 -1.88 -35.48
CA ARG A 790 64.72 -0.81 -36.20
C ARG A 790 63.21 -0.95 -36.06
N GLN A 791 62.54 0.17 -36.30
CA GLN A 791 61.08 0.24 -36.39
C GLN A 791 60.69 0.68 -37.81
N THR A 792 59.54 0.19 -38.27
CA THR A 792 58.88 0.66 -39.49
C THR A 792 57.39 0.87 -39.22
N LEU A 793 56.75 1.61 -40.11
CA LEU A 793 55.30 1.76 -40.12
C LEU A 793 54.70 0.89 -41.23
N ILE A 794 53.51 0.37 -40.97
CA ILE A 794 52.59 -0.18 -41.97
C ILE A 794 51.27 0.58 -41.76
N GLY A 795 50.94 1.48 -42.68
CA GLY A 795 49.92 2.49 -42.43
C GLY A 795 50.23 3.31 -41.17
N THR A 796 49.37 3.21 -40.14
CA THR A 796 49.59 3.87 -38.82
C THR A 796 50.18 2.94 -37.76
N THR A 797 50.36 1.66 -38.06
CA THR A 797 50.81 0.63 -37.13
C THR A 797 52.32 0.59 -37.08
N ARG A 798 52.91 0.69 -35.88
CA ARG A 798 54.36 0.62 -35.71
C ARG A 798 54.78 -0.81 -35.44
N LEU A 799 55.69 -1.33 -36.26
CA LEU A 799 56.36 -2.59 -36.02
C LEU A 799 57.80 -2.34 -35.61
N TYR A 800 58.26 -3.03 -34.58
CA TYR A 800 59.62 -2.96 -34.09
C TYR A 800 60.18 -4.37 -33.98
N LEU A 801 61.35 -4.59 -34.58
CA LEU A 801 62.03 -5.87 -34.48
C LEU A 801 62.92 -5.86 -33.24
N ALA A 802 62.39 -6.39 -32.14
CA ALA A 802 63.05 -6.40 -30.84
C ALA A 802 64.10 -7.52 -30.78
N PRO A 803 65.35 -7.21 -30.43
CA PRO A 803 66.33 -8.24 -30.05
C PRO A 803 65.84 -9.02 -28.83
N LEU A 804 66.04 -10.34 -28.81
CA LEU A 804 65.67 -11.19 -27.69
C LEU A 804 66.87 -11.39 -26.76
N ALA A 805 66.69 -11.12 -25.45
CA ALA A 805 67.64 -11.52 -24.42
C ALA A 805 67.17 -12.80 -23.74
N ARG A 806 68.08 -13.74 -23.47
CA ARG A 806 67.81 -14.91 -22.62
C ARG A 806 68.50 -14.69 -21.29
N VAL A 807 67.71 -14.38 -20.26
CA VAL A 807 68.22 -14.15 -18.92
C VAL A 807 68.01 -15.39 -18.08
N ARG A 808 69.09 -15.98 -17.59
CA ARG A 808 69.03 -17.12 -16.68
C ARG A 808 68.94 -16.61 -15.25
N ILE A 809 67.85 -16.94 -14.58
CA ILE A 809 67.59 -16.60 -13.19
C ILE A 809 67.71 -17.87 -12.36
N GLU A 810 68.43 -17.80 -11.27
CA GLU A 810 68.57 -18.89 -10.31
C GLU A 810 68.13 -18.44 -8.94
N ALA A 811 67.32 -19.27 -8.29
CA ALA A 811 66.87 -19.11 -6.92
C ALA A 811 67.54 -20.20 -6.09
N GLU A 812 68.44 -19.83 -5.19
CA GLU A 812 69.16 -20.72 -4.30
C GLU A 812 68.63 -20.56 -2.87
N ASN A 813 68.19 -21.64 -2.23
CA ASN A 813 67.78 -21.56 -0.81
C ASN A 813 68.98 -21.62 0.14
N ALA A 814 68.73 -21.42 1.43
CA ALA A 814 69.74 -21.52 2.48
C ALA A 814 70.48 -22.88 2.57
N PHE A 815 69.94 -23.93 1.95
CA PHE A 815 70.51 -25.27 1.92
C PHE A 815 71.34 -25.56 0.65
N GLY A 816 71.46 -24.57 -0.25
CA GLY A 816 72.24 -24.70 -1.50
C GLY A 816 71.50 -25.40 -2.64
N HIS A 817 70.19 -25.67 -2.50
CA HIS A 817 69.37 -26.13 -3.62
C HIS A 817 69.07 -24.96 -4.54
N VAL A 818 69.19 -25.20 -5.84
CA VAL A 818 69.00 -24.18 -6.87
C VAL A 818 67.83 -24.58 -7.76
N THR A 819 66.93 -23.63 -8.02
CA THR A 819 65.95 -23.71 -9.10
C THR A 819 66.31 -22.66 -10.14
N THR A 820 66.45 -23.09 -11.38
CA THR A 820 66.88 -22.26 -12.50
C THR A 820 65.75 -22.12 -13.50
N GLU A 821 65.50 -20.91 -13.98
CA GLU A 821 64.59 -20.62 -15.08
C GLU A 821 65.28 -19.69 -16.08
N THR A 822 65.01 -19.88 -17.38
CA THR A 822 65.51 -18.96 -18.42
C THR A 822 64.35 -18.13 -18.93
N ALA A 823 64.40 -16.82 -18.66
CA ALA A 823 63.43 -15.84 -19.12
C ALA A 823 63.83 -15.34 -20.51
N GLU A 824 62.94 -15.48 -21.50
CA GLU A 824 63.09 -14.86 -22.82
C GLU A 824 62.45 -13.47 -22.81
N ILE A 825 63.24 -12.42 -22.99
CA ILE A 825 62.80 -11.03 -22.85
C ILE A 825 63.06 -10.25 -24.14
N ALA A 826 61.98 -9.78 -24.77
CA ALA A 826 62.07 -8.89 -25.92
C ALA A 826 62.54 -7.49 -25.47
N LEU A 827 63.69 -7.02 -25.97
CA LEU A 827 64.29 -5.76 -25.55
C LEU A 827 63.66 -4.57 -26.28
N ARG A 828 62.97 -3.71 -25.53
CA ARG A 828 62.28 -2.51 -26.05
C ARG A 828 63.21 -1.30 -25.99
N GLY A 829 64.11 -1.10 -26.96
CA GLY A 829 65.10 -0.02 -26.93
C GLY A 829 64.69 1.27 -27.65
N ARG A 830 65.09 2.44 -27.11
CA ARG A 830 65.44 3.64 -27.91
C ARG A 830 66.94 3.61 -28.21
N SER A 831 67.36 4.03 -29.42
CA SER A 831 68.77 3.96 -29.81
C SER A 831 69.68 4.81 -28.92
N ALA A 832 70.74 4.18 -28.42
CA ALA A 832 72.00 4.74 -27.91
C ALA A 832 71.94 5.83 -26.83
N GLY A 833 72.31 5.47 -25.59
CA GLY A 833 72.87 6.45 -24.65
C GLY A 833 72.74 6.12 -23.16
N SER A 834 73.82 5.60 -22.57
CA SER A 834 74.19 5.61 -21.14
C SER A 834 73.63 4.54 -20.18
N ARG A 835 74.59 3.88 -19.52
CA ARG A 835 74.47 2.90 -18.42
C ARG A 835 74.07 3.57 -17.10
N ARG A 836 73.26 2.88 -16.28
CA ARG A 836 73.39 2.91 -14.79
C ARG A 836 72.59 1.78 -14.14
N VAL A 837 73.27 0.89 -13.43
CA VAL A 837 72.65 0.11 -12.35
C VAL A 837 72.40 1.09 -11.20
N ILE A 838 71.15 1.28 -10.80
CA ILE A 838 70.79 2.10 -9.64
C ILE A 838 70.36 1.15 -8.52
N PRO A 839 71.22 0.85 -7.54
CA PRO A 839 70.74 0.27 -6.29
C PRO A 839 69.86 1.32 -5.59
N LEU A 840 68.65 0.93 -5.15
CA LEU A 840 67.84 1.76 -4.27
C LEU A 840 68.58 1.92 -2.93
N PRO A 841 68.58 3.12 -2.31
CA PRO A 841 69.12 3.26 -0.97
C PRO A 841 68.30 2.42 0.01
N SER A 842 69.01 1.71 0.88
CA SER A 842 68.45 1.03 2.04
C SER A 842 67.51 1.96 2.80
N ALA A 843 66.24 1.60 2.92
CA ALA A 843 65.33 2.22 3.86
C ALA A 843 65.72 1.81 5.29
N GLY A 844 66.80 2.41 5.80
CA GLY A 844 67.04 2.49 7.23
C GLY A 844 66.16 3.62 7.80
N GLY A 845 65.18 3.27 8.62
CA GLY A 845 64.46 4.24 9.45
C GLY A 845 63.06 3.83 9.90
N ALA A 846 62.98 3.20 11.09
CA ALA A 846 61.84 3.11 12.02
C ALA A 846 60.53 2.48 11.47
N ARG A 847 59.96 1.42 12.05
CA ARG A 847 59.83 0.95 13.45
C ARG A 847 59.59 -0.56 13.45
#